data_AF-A0A542M1I5-F1
#
_entry.id   AF-A0A542M1I5-F1
#
_cell.length_a   1.000
_cell.length_b   1.000
_cell.length_c   1.000
_cell.angle_alpha   90.00
_cell.angle_beta   90.00
_cell.angle_gamma   90.00
#
_symmetry.space_group_name_H-M   'P 1'
#
loop_
_entity.id
_entity.type
_entity.pdbx_description
1 polymer ?
#
loop_
_entity_poly.entity_id
_entity_poly.type
_entity_poly.pdbx_seq_one_letter_code
_entity_poly.pdbx_strand_id
1 'polypeptide(L)'
;MNLNNPIQPATSSLQLWGGLECTVNRVRDNYFSQMDRNGHAERLQDIERFASLGIRAIRYPVLWERTAPDGVDKADWSWPDERLPALQRLGVTPIVGLVHHGSGPRHTSLVSEDFPEKLAEYAGAVARRYPWVEYYTPVNEICTTARFSGLNGVWYPHGNSEATFIRALIVQCKATVLSMREIRKVNPDAKLVQTDDLSRTYGTPEMAEFANFFNERRWLGWDMLCGKIDQDHALWNYLLEAEATAEELLWFKDNACPPDIMGVNYYATSERWLDHRLDRYPENRRTQYRGVPHADIECPRVLATPTPGIGPLLQETWERYGLPIAITEAHIDANREDQMRWLLEIWNAAKKVQQSGADIRAVTVWALLGSYDWNCLVTECRGYYEPGPFDVRGPQPRPTAVASMMRELATGRPLSHPVLQGQGWWRRPGRFFAKPVATRTAVADINDRGAFRSTFPQPILISGATGTLGRAFARICERRNLAYHVLTRQEMDIADPASVEAAIVRYKPWAVINAGGYVRVDDAEGEAERCMRENTHGPTVLALAAIRHGVRLMTFSSDLVFDGNTDRPYVESDRVSPLGVYGRSKADAERRVLDSDPQALVIRTSAFFGPWDEHNFVGQALDAIGSGRPFAASADQVVSPTYVPDLVNVALDLLIDKECGVWHLTNGEAMSWAELARRACAAAGIEPATLEEVGDDALGQPAPRPAYSALSSERGMLLPSFGDALGRYLNEREVGERAVEKEEAAPAHYAS
;
A
#
# COMPACT_ATOMS: atom_id res chain seq x y z
N MET A 1 20.97 5.95 -48.83
CA MET A 1 22.21 6.22 -48.07
C MET A 1 22.28 7.70 -47.77
N ASN A 2 22.07 8.08 -46.51
CA ASN A 2 22.54 9.32 -45.92
C ASN A 2 22.93 8.95 -44.48
N LEU A 3 24.17 8.47 -44.36
CA LEU A 3 24.86 8.22 -43.11
C LEU A 3 25.50 9.53 -42.68
N ASN A 4 25.04 10.08 -41.56
CA ASN A 4 25.76 10.98 -40.64
C ASN A 4 24.76 11.89 -39.92
N ASN A 5 24.03 11.34 -38.95
CA ASN A 5 23.71 12.09 -37.75
C ASN A 5 24.52 11.46 -36.63
N PRO A 6 25.44 12.18 -35.97
CA PRO A 6 26.09 11.65 -34.79
C PRO A 6 25.00 11.43 -33.75
N ILE A 7 24.89 10.20 -33.25
CA ILE A 7 24.10 9.87 -32.07
C ILE A 7 24.67 10.73 -30.94
N GLN A 8 24.03 11.87 -30.66
CA GLN A 8 24.28 12.60 -29.42
C GLN A 8 23.97 11.62 -28.28
N PRO A 9 24.87 11.45 -27.30
CA PRO A 9 24.53 10.68 -26.12
C PRO A 9 23.43 11.46 -25.39
N ALA A 10 22.18 11.04 -25.55
CA ALA A 10 21.08 11.55 -24.74
C ALA A 10 21.23 10.95 -23.34
N THR A 11 22.24 11.37 -22.57
CA THR A 11 22.26 11.12 -21.13
C THR A 11 21.27 12.08 -20.45
N SER A 12 19.99 12.00 -20.84
CA SER A 12 18.94 12.65 -20.08
C SER A 12 18.88 12.01 -18.70
N SER A 13 18.99 12.82 -17.65
CA SER A 13 18.82 12.36 -16.27
C SER A 13 17.49 11.61 -16.13
N LEU A 14 17.51 10.45 -15.46
CA LEU A 14 16.30 9.69 -15.13
C LEU A 14 15.25 10.60 -14.49
N GLN A 15 14.07 10.67 -15.08
CA GLN A 15 12.99 11.53 -14.62
C GLN A 15 12.11 10.85 -13.57
N LEU A 16 11.49 11.68 -12.74
CA LEU A 16 10.41 11.26 -11.85
C LEU A 16 9.06 11.64 -12.46
N TRP A 17 8.19 10.67 -12.64
CA TRP A 17 6.81 10.87 -13.09
C TRP A 17 5.83 10.52 -11.96
N GLY A 18 4.60 11.02 -12.07
CA GLY A 18 3.49 10.63 -11.20
C GLY A 18 2.43 9.83 -11.95
N GLY A 19 1.71 8.96 -11.25
CA GLY A 19 0.57 8.24 -11.82
C GLY A 19 -0.66 8.36 -10.92
N LEU A 20 -1.80 8.71 -11.50
CA LEU A 20 -3.09 8.64 -10.83
C LEU A 20 -3.71 7.25 -11.09
N GLU A 21 -4.19 6.61 -10.03
CA GLU A 21 -5.12 5.50 -10.18
C GLU A 21 -6.50 6.07 -10.54
N CYS A 22 -6.93 5.81 -11.77
CA CYS A 22 -8.16 6.33 -12.35
C CYS A 22 -9.08 5.26 -12.96
N THR A 23 -8.80 3.98 -12.70
CA THR A 23 -9.58 2.84 -13.18
C THR A 23 -11.07 3.07 -12.99
N VAL A 24 -11.82 2.81 -14.06
CA VAL A 24 -13.28 2.71 -14.06
C VAL A 24 -13.62 1.29 -14.50
N ASN A 25 -13.64 0.39 -13.52
CA ASN A 25 -13.84 -1.02 -13.78
C ASN A 25 -15.33 -1.35 -13.89
N ARG A 26 -15.70 -2.13 -14.90
CA ARG A 26 -17.06 -2.65 -15.06
C ARG A 26 -17.08 -4.12 -14.64
N VAL A 27 -17.92 -4.43 -13.66
CA VAL A 27 -18.21 -5.81 -13.24
C VAL A 27 -19.71 -6.00 -13.27
N ARG A 28 -20.15 -6.84 -14.21
CA ARG A 28 -21.57 -7.01 -14.57
C ARG A 28 -22.18 -5.64 -14.92
N ASP A 29 -23.16 -5.19 -14.15
CA ASP A 29 -23.87 -3.93 -14.35
C ASP A 29 -23.30 -2.76 -13.54
N ASN A 30 -22.35 -3.05 -12.65
CA ASN A 30 -21.75 -2.09 -11.73
C ASN A 30 -20.47 -1.48 -12.29
N TYR A 31 -20.25 -0.21 -11.95
CA TYR A 31 -19.04 0.53 -12.27
C TYR A 31 -18.36 0.95 -10.98
N PHE A 32 -17.04 0.73 -10.91
CA PHE A 32 -16.22 1.08 -9.77
C PHE A 32 -15.17 2.09 -10.22
N SER A 33 -15.34 3.35 -9.83
CA SER A 33 -14.41 4.42 -10.20
C SER A 33 -13.48 4.76 -9.05
N GLN A 34 -12.18 4.68 -9.32
CA GLN A 34 -11.16 5.06 -8.34
C GLN A 34 -11.14 6.56 -8.06
N MET A 35 -11.39 7.41 -9.07
CA MET A 35 -11.37 8.87 -8.88
C MET A 35 -12.49 9.39 -7.99
N ASP A 36 -13.65 8.72 -7.98
CA ASP A 36 -14.75 9.08 -7.08
C ASP A 36 -14.37 8.68 -5.65
N ARG A 37 -13.71 7.53 -5.47
CA ARG A 37 -13.34 7.00 -4.16
C ARG A 37 -12.16 7.72 -3.51
N ASN A 38 -11.16 8.10 -4.28
CA ASN A 38 -10.03 8.90 -3.80
C ASN A 38 -10.34 10.41 -3.75
N GLY A 39 -11.55 10.81 -4.18
CA GLY A 39 -12.06 12.19 -4.16
C GLY A 39 -11.46 13.11 -5.23
N HIS A 40 -10.61 12.61 -6.13
CA HIS A 40 -9.99 13.44 -7.16
C HIS A 40 -10.98 14.00 -8.18
N ALA A 41 -12.12 13.30 -8.38
CA ALA A 41 -13.20 13.77 -9.23
C ALA A 41 -13.65 15.19 -8.86
N GLU A 42 -13.65 15.53 -7.57
CA GLU A 42 -14.16 16.80 -7.04
C GLU A 42 -13.05 17.77 -6.61
N ARG A 43 -11.82 17.28 -6.41
CA ARG A 43 -10.72 18.05 -5.79
C ARG A 43 -9.68 18.53 -6.79
N LEU A 44 -9.92 19.70 -7.40
CA LEU A 44 -8.99 20.32 -8.36
C LEU A 44 -7.62 20.67 -7.73
N GLN A 45 -7.56 20.96 -6.43
CA GLN A 45 -6.35 21.35 -5.71
C GLN A 45 -5.26 20.26 -5.71
N ASP A 46 -5.64 19.01 -6.01
CA ASP A 46 -4.68 17.92 -6.16
C ASP A 46 -3.64 18.17 -7.25
N ILE A 47 -3.99 18.93 -8.29
CA ILE A 47 -3.05 19.27 -9.37
C ILE A 47 -1.82 20.01 -8.82
N GLU A 48 -2.03 20.96 -7.90
CA GLU A 48 -0.95 21.65 -7.21
C GLU A 48 -0.17 20.72 -6.27
N ARG A 49 -0.87 19.79 -5.60
CA ARG A 49 -0.22 18.77 -4.74
C ARG A 49 0.72 17.90 -5.54
N PHE A 50 0.27 17.40 -6.70
CA PHE A 50 1.07 16.57 -7.58
C PHE A 50 2.30 17.32 -8.10
N ALA A 51 2.12 18.57 -8.57
CA ALA A 51 3.25 19.40 -9.01
C ALA A 51 4.27 19.66 -7.88
N SER A 52 3.81 19.81 -6.63
CA SER A 52 4.68 20.02 -5.46
C SER A 52 5.64 18.85 -5.15
N LEU A 53 5.45 17.69 -5.78
CA LEU A 53 6.34 16.54 -5.65
C LEU A 53 7.58 16.65 -6.54
N GLY A 54 7.59 17.58 -7.50
CA GLY A 54 8.69 17.75 -8.46
C GLY A 54 8.64 16.78 -9.65
N ILE A 55 7.48 16.18 -9.92
CA ILE A 55 7.27 15.32 -11.10
C ILE A 55 7.39 16.12 -12.40
N ARG A 56 7.93 15.50 -13.45
CA ARG A 56 8.05 16.11 -14.80
C ARG A 56 6.87 15.82 -15.70
N ALA A 57 6.29 14.64 -15.54
CA ALA A 57 5.09 14.23 -16.24
C ALA A 57 4.16 13.48 -15.29
N ILE A 58 2.89 13.40 -15.67
CA ILE A 58 1.88 12.66 -14.93
C ILE A 58 1.03 11.83 -15.91
N ARG A 59 0.84 10.54 -15.59
CA ARG A 59 -0.17 9.72 -16.26
C ARG A 59 -1.55 10.16 -15.76
N TYR A 60 -2.33 10.76 -16.66
CA TYR A 60 -3.53 11.50 -16.27
C TYR A 60 -4.73 11.17 -17.17
N PRO A 61 -5.93 10.96 -16.59
CA PRO A 61 -7.09 10.52 -17.35
C PRO A 61 -7.75 11.62 -18.17
N VAL A 62 -8.23 11.24 -19.35
CA VAL A 62 -9.35 11.85 -20.06
C VAL A 62 -10.25 10.70 -20.50
N LEU A 63 -10.88 10.04 -19.51
CA LEU A 63 -11.51 8.72 -19.71
C LEU A 63 -12.78 8.80 -20.53
N TRP A 64 -12.90 7.88 -21.50
CA TRP A 64 -14.01 7.85 -22.44
C TRP A 64 -15.37 7.67 -21.75
N GLU A 65 -15.47 6.69 -20.85
CA GLU A 65 -16.68 6.34 -20.11
C GLU A 65 -17.16 7.42 -19.12
N ARG A 66 -16.28 8.39 -18.78
CA ARG A 66 -16.65 9.54 -17.93
C ARG A 66 -16.95 10.79 -18.75
N THR A 67 -16.19 11.02 -19.81
CA THR A 67 -16.25 12.26 -20.58
C THR A 67 -17.33 12.20 -21.65
N ALA A 68 -17.49 11.06 -22.33
CA ALA A 68 -18.43 10.90 -23.45
C ALA A 68 -19.22 9.57 -23.36
N PRO A 69 -19.93 9.29 -22.24
CA PRO A 69 -20.67 8.05 -22.06
C PRO A 69 -21.78 7.84 -23.10
N ASP A 70 -22.33 8.93 -23.63
CA ASP A 70 -23.44 8.95 -24.60
C ASP A 70 -23.01 9.45 -26.00
N GLY A 71 -21.72 9.38 -26.31
CA GLY A 71 -21.13 9.80 -27.59
C GLY A 71 -20.44 11.17 -27.53
N VAL A 72 -19.52 11.41 -28.48
CA VAL A 72 -18.65 12.59 -28.53
C VAL A 72 -19.43 13.90 -28.64
N ASP A 73 -20.53 13.93 -29.39
CA ASP A 73 -21.38 15.12 -29.56
C ASP A 73 -22.03 15.59 -28.26
N LYS A 74 -22.13 14.70 -27.26
CA LYS A 74 -22.69 14.97 -25.93
C LYS A 74 -21.63 14.96 -24.83
N ALA A 75 -20.35 14.99 -25.20
CA ALA A 75 -19.26 14.89 -24.24
C ALA A 75 -19.24 16.09 -23.28
N ASP A 76 -19.05 15.82 -21.99
CA ASP A 76 -18.80 16.82 -20.97
C ASP A 76 -17.29 17.02 -20.78
N TRP A 77 -16.78 18.11 -21.36
CA TRP A 77 -15.37 18.48 -21.31
C TRP A 77 -14.99 19.30 -20.08
N SER A 78 -15.95 19.68 -19.22
CA SER A 78 -15.71 20.61 -18.10
C SER A 78 -14.57 20.13 -17.19
N TRP A 79 -14.57 18.84 -16.84
CA TRP A 79 -13.58 18.24 -15.96
C TRP A 79 -12.15 18.30 -16.53
N PRO A 80 -11.86 17.80 -17.75
CA PRO A 80 -10.52 17.91 -18.33
C PRO A 80 -10.13 19.35 -18.74
N ASP A 81 -11.09 20.21 -19.09
CA ASP A 81 -10.85 21.62 -19.46
C ASP A 81 -10.27 22.43 -18.29
N GLU A 82 -10.61 22.09 -17.05
CA GLU A 82 -10.03 22.73 -15.87
C GLU A 82 -8.63 22.18 -15.52
N ARG A 83 -8.44 20.87 -15.70
CA ARG A 83 -7.29 20.13 -15.14
C ARG A 83 -6.07 20.08 -16.05
N LEU A 84 -6.26 19.82 -17.35
CA LEU A 84 -5.12 19.74 -18.28
C LEU A 84 -4.38 21.09 -18.40
N PRO A 85 -5.06 22.24 -18.55
CA PRO A 85 -4.37 23.54 -18.53
C PRO A 85 -3.73 23.85 -17.16
N ALA A 86 -4.29 23.38 -16.05
CA ALA A 86 -3.68 23.55 -14.73
C ALA A 86 -2.35 22.79 -14.62
N LEU A 87 -2.29 21.55 -15.10
CA LEU A 87 -1.04 20.77 -15.19
C LEU A 87 0.00 21.49 -16.06
N GLN A 88 -0.41 21.99 -17.22
CA GLN A 88 0.46 22.72 -18.14
C GLN A 88 1.02 24.00 -17.51
N ARG A 89 0.17 24.80 -16.82
CA ARG A 89 0.61 26.01 -16.10
C ARG A 89 1.63 25.71 -15.01
N LEU A 90 1.51 24.56 -14.35
CA LEU A 90 2.44 24.09 -13.33
C LEU A 90 3.69 23.40 -13.90
N GLY A 91 3.82 23.31 -15.22
CA GLY A 91 4.96 22.70 -15.88
C GLY A 91 5.03 21.18 -15.75
N VAL A 92 3.88 20.53 -15.53
CA VAL A 92 3.75 19.06 -15.48
C VAL A 92 3.14 18.58 -16.79
N THR A 93 3.88 17.76 -17.55
CA THR A 93 3.40 17.23 -18.83
C THR A 93 2.37 16.12 -18.61
N PRO A 94 1.13 16.24 -19.12
CA PRO A 94 0.17 15.15 -19.06
C PRO A 94 0.50 14.06 -20.09
N ILE A 95 0.47 12.81 -19.66
CA ILE A 95 0.39 11.61 -20.51
C ILE A 95 -1.07 11.17 -20.46
N VAL A 96 -1.83 11.52 -21.50
CA VAL A 96 -3.29 11.41 -21.52
C VAL A 96 -3.74 9.97 -21.74
N GLY A 97 -4.41 9.39 -20.75
CA GLY A 97 -5.03 8.06 -20.79
C GLY A 97 -6.50 8.11 -21.20
N LEU A 98 -6.94 7.27 -22.15
CA LEU A 98 -8.32 7.29 -22.66
C LEU A 98 -9.20 6.18 -22.06
N VAL A 99 -8.64 5.00 -21.80
CA VAL A 99 -9.28 3.89 -21.10
C VAL A 99 -8.27 3.23 -20.14
N HIS A 100 -8.66 3.02 -18.88
CA HIS A 100 -7.80 2.43 -17.84
C HIS A 100 -8.51 1.22 -17.22
N HIS A 101 -8.15 0.01 -17.68
CA HIS A 101 -8.75 -1.30 -17.32
C HIS A 101 -10.26 -1.49 -17.58
N GLY A 102 -11.00 -0.42 -17.86
CA GLY A 102 -12.41 -0.48 -18.25
C GLY A 102 -12.64 -0.93 -19.69
N SER A 103 -13.92 -1.10 -20.03
CA SER A 103 -14.36 -1.47 -21.39
C SER A 103 -14.98 -0.30 -22.16
N GLY A 104 -14.66 0.94 -21.79
CA GLY A 104 -15.30 2.15 -22.31
C GLY A 104 -16.74 2.34 -21.79
N PRO A 105 -17.54 3.21 -22.44
CA PRO A 105 -18.95 3.44 -22.11
C PRO A 105 -19.82 2.17 -22.03
N ARG A 106 -21.00 2.28 -21.43
CA ARG A 106 -21.90 1.12 -21.20
C ARG A 106 -22.26 0.31 -22.45
N HIS A 107 -22.28 0.97 -23.62
CA HIS A 107 -22.67 0.39 -24.89
C HIS A 107 -21.48 -0.21 -25.69
N THR A 108 -20.29 -0.29 -25.09
CA THR A 108 -19.08 -0.81 -25.73
C THR A 108 -18.59 -2.08 -25.04
N SER A 109 -17.80 -2.86 -25.76
CA SER A 109 -17.22 -4.11 -25.27
C SER A 109 -15.85 -4.35 -25.87
N LEU A 110 -14.93 -4.87 -25.05
CA LEU A 110 -13.55 -5.17 -25.46
C LEU A 110 -13.45 -6.23 -26.56
N VAL A 111 -14.53 -6.97 -26.83
CA VAL A 111 -14.56 -8.01 -27.86
C VAL A 111 -15.39 -7.62 -29.09
N SER A 112 -15.95 -6.41 -29.08
CA SER A 112 -16.75 -5.91 -30.20
C SER A 112 -15.86 -5.38 -31.32
N GLU A 113 -16.21 -5.67 -32.57
CA GLU A 113 -15.46 -5.22 -33.74
C GLU A 113 -15.47 -3.70 -33.92
N ASP A 114 -16.48 -3.00 -33.39
CA ASP A 114 -16.64 -1.55 -33.51
C ASP A 114 -15.98 -0.74 -32.38
N PHE A 115 -15.42 -1.42 -31.37
CA PHE A 115 -14.71 -0.76 -30.27
C PHE A 115 -13.50 0.08 -30.75
N PRO A 116 -12.65 -0.41 -31.67
CA PRO A 116 -11.50 0.34 -32.16
C PRO A 116 -11.85 1.68 -32.80
N GLU A 117 -12.85 1.70 -33.67
CA GLU A 117 -13.30 2.89 -34.40
C GLU A 117 -13.93 3.90 -33.45
N LYS A 118 -14.76 3.43 -32.50
CA LYS A 118 -15.38 4.30 -31.49
C LYS A 118 -14.36 4.93 -30.54
N LEU A 119 -13.37 4.17 -30.09
CA LEU A 119 -12.28 4.75 -29.27
C LEU A 119 -11.46 5.75 -30.09
N ALA A 120 -11.20 5.45 -31.37
CA ALA A 120 -10.47 6.36 -32.25
C ALA A 120 -11.22 7.68 -32.51
N GLU A 121 -12.55 7.64 -32.67
CA GLU A 121 -13.40 8.82 -32.76
C GLU A 121 -13.24 9.72 -31.52
N TYR A 122 -13.33 9.11 -30.32
CA TYR A 122 -13.12 9.80 -29.06
C TYR A 122 -11.69 10.35 -28.93
N ALA A 123 -10.67 9.57 -29.26
CA ALA A 123 -9.27 9.98 -29.25
C ALA A 123 -9.02 11.19 -30.15
N GLY A 124 -9.60 11.20 -31.36
CA GLY A 124 -9.55 12.34 -32.26
C GLY A 124 -10.25 13.58 -31.70
N ALA A 125 -11.36 13.41 -30.98
CA ALA A 125 -12.04 14.52 -30.30
C ALA A 125 -11.19 15.12 -29.17
N VAL A 126 -10.55 14.27 -28.35
CA VAL A 126 -9.60 14.70 -27.32
C VAL A 126 -8.43 15.48 -27.95
N ALA A 127 -7.83 14.96 -29.03
CA ALA A 127 -6.74 15.64 -29.72
C ALA A 127 -7.16 16.99 -30.32
N ARG A 128 -8.35 17.09 -30.93
CA ARG A 128 -8.89 18.37 -31.44
C ARG A 128 -9.14 19.37 -30.32
N ARG A 129 -9.60 18.92 -29.15
CA ARG A 129 -9.84 19.78 -27.98
C ARG A 129 -8.53 20.28 -27.35
N TYR A 130 -7.52 19.41 -27.30
CA TYR A 130 -6.22 19.68 -26.69
C TYR A 130 -5.06 19.40 -27.67
N PRO A 131 -4.92 20.19 -28.75
CA PRO A 131 -3.95 19.93 -29.82
C PRO A 131 -2.48 20.04 -29.38
N TRP A 132 -2.24 20.60 -28.19
CA TRP A 132 -0.92 20.74 -27.58
C TRP A 132 -0.48 19.52 -26.78
N VAL A 133 -1.36 18.55 -26.52
CA VAL A 133 -0.99 17.33 -25.80
C VAL A 133 -0.08 16.49 -26.68
N GLU A 134 1.08 16.12 -26.14
CA GLU A 134 2.10 15.35 -26.86
C GLU A 134 2.05 13.86 -26.55
N TYR A 135 1.69 13.45 -25.33
CA TYR A 135 1.84 12.06 -24.89
C TYR A 135 0.48 11.41 -24.61
N TYR A 136 0.27 10.21 -25.13
CA TYR A 136 -0.98 9.48 -25.01
C TYR A 136 -0.77 8.01 -24.62
N THR A 137 -1.71 7.47 -23.86
CA THR A 137 -1.91 6.04 -23.60
C THR A 137 -3.37 5.70 -23.92
N PRO A 138 -3.72 5.39 -25.19
CA PRO A 138 -5.12 5.11 -25.54
C PRO A 138 -5.75 3.99 -24.69
N VAL A 139 -5.02 2.90 -24.48
CA VAL A 139 -5.45 1.77 -23.65
C VAL A 139 -4.34 1.41 -22.66
N ASN A 140 -4.66 1.39 -21.36
CA ASN A 140 -3.73 0.94 -20.32
C ASN A 140 -3.64 -0.60 -20.25
N GLU A 141 -2.41 -1.13 -20.15
CA GLU A 141 -2.11 -2.56 -19.97
C GLU A 141 -2.99 -3.48 -20.81
N ILE A 142 -2.78 -3.46 -22.12
CA ILE A 142 -3.63 -4.18 -23.08
C ILE A 142 -3.68 -5.67 -22.77
N CYS A 143 -2.53 -6.30 -22.52
CA CYS A 143 -2.43 -7.73 -22.25
C CYS A 143 -3.04 -8.10 -20.89
N THR A 144 -2.73 -7.34 -19.83
CA THR A 144 -3.34 -7.57 -18.50
C THR A 144 -4.86 -7.41 -18.53
N THR A 145 -5.36 -6.34 -19.14
CA THR A 145 -6.81 -6.06 -19.25
C THR A 145 -7.50 -7.15 -20.05
N ALA A 146 -6.93 -7.59 -21.17
CA ALA A 146 -7.45 -8.72 -21.94
C ALA A 146 -7.47 -10.02 -21.11
N ARG A 147 -6.41 -10.29 -20.33
CA ARG A 147 -6.32 -11.50 -19.48
C ARG A 147 -7.40 -11.51 -18.39
N PHE A 148 -7.56 -10.41 -17.65
CA PHE A 148 -8.57 -10.33 -16.60
C PHE A 148 -10.01 -10.35 -17.14
N SER A 149 -10.22 -9.80 -18.34
CA SER A 149 -11.56 -9.72 -18.95
C SER A 149 -11.95 -10.95 -19.75
N GLY A 150 -10.98 -11.63 -20.39
CA GLY A 150 -11.21 -12.70 -21.36
C GLY A 150 -10.75 -14.09 -20.94
N LEU A 151 -9.67 -14.22 -20.14
CA LEU A 151 -9.23 -15.52 -19.59
C LEU A 151 -9.85 -15.80 -18.22
N ASN A 152 -9.71 -14.85 -17.30
CA ASN A 152 -10.11 -15.04 -15.90
C ASN A 152 -11.57 -14.63 -15.66
N GLY A 153 -12.14 -13.79 -16.52
CA GLY A 153 -13.52 -13.34 -16.46
C GLY A 153 -13.87 -12.51 -15.22
N VAL A 154 -12.89 -11.93 -14.54
CA VAL A 154 -13.13 -11.10 -13.35
C VAL A 154 -13.64 -9.71 -13.73
N TRP A 155 -13.27 -9.22 -14.91
CA TRP A 155 -13.73 -7.94 -15.47
C TRP A 155 -14.60 -8.15 -16.71
N TYR A 156 -15.42 -7.16 -17.04
CA TYR A 156 -16.27 -7.20 -18.22
C TYR A 156 -15.43 -7.36 -19.52
N PRO A 157 -15.81 -8.22 -20.48
CA PRO A 157 -17.12 -8.88 -20.63
C PRO A 157 -17.27 -10.23 -19.93
N HIS A 158 -16.41 -10.58 -18.98
CA HIS A 158 -16.45 -11.83 -18.23
C HIS A 158 -16.26 -13.09 -19.09
N GLY A 159 -15.39 -12.99 -20.10
CA GLY A 159 -14.94 -14.14 -20.87
C GLY A 159 -14.14 -15.12 -20.03
N ASN A 160 -14.08 -16.37 -20.46
CA ASN A 160 -13.35 -17.44 -19.78
C ASN A 160 -12.63 -18.38 -20.76
N SER A 161 -12.17 -17.85 -21.89
CA SER A 161 -11.56 -18.63 -22.97
C SER A 161 -10.39 -17.91 -23.64
N GLU A 162 -9.44 -18.69 -24.17
CA GLU A 162 -8.33 -18.18 -24.97
C GLU A 162 -8.83 -17.36 -26.16
N ALA A 163 -9.93 -17.78 -26.80
CA ALA A 163 -10.55 -17.03 -27.90
C ALA A 163 -11.03 -15.64 -27.46
N THR A 164 -11.67 -15.53 -26.29
CA THR A 164 -12.15 -14.24 -25.79
C THR A 164 -10.98 -13.32 -25.41
N PHE A 165 -9.93 -13.89 -24.82
CA PHE A 165 -8.69 -13.18 -24.51
C PHE A 165 -8.00 -12.62 -25.76
N ILE A 166 -7.77 -13.46 -26.76
CA ILE A 166 -7.09 -13.03 -28.00
C ILE A 166 -7.96 -12.03 -28.78
N ARG A 167 -9.28 -12.22 -28.81
CA ARG A 167 -10.20 -11.24 -29.38
C ARG A 167 -10.07 -9.88 -28.68
N ALA A 168 -10.11 -9.84 -27.35
CA ALA A 168 -9.95 -8.62 -26.57
C ALA A 168 -8.58 -7.95 -26.75
N LEU A 169 -7.52 -8.76 -26.87
CA LEU A 169 -6.15 -8.30 -27.14
C LEU A 169 -6.06 -7.63 -28.51
N ILE A 170 -6.54 -8.29 -29.57
CA ILE A 170 -6.54 -7.75 -30.95
C ILE A 170 -7.35 -6.46 -31.04
N VAL A 171 -8.55 -6.43 -30.45
CA VAL A 171 -9.42 -5.25 -30.46
C VAL A 171 -8.74 -4.07 -29.77
N GLN A 172 -8.14 -4.25 -28.60
CA GLN A 172 -7.45 -3.18 -27.88
C GLN A 172 -6.19 -2.68 -28.61
N CYS A 173 -5.41 -3.59 -29.21
CA CYS A 173 -4.26 -3.21 -30.05
C CYS A 173 -4.71 -2.41 -31.29
N LYS A 174 -5.76 -2.86 -32.00
CA LYS A 174 -6.36 -2.11 -33.12
C LYS A 174 -6.85 -0.73 -32.67
N ALA A 175 -7.54 -0.68 -31.53
CA ALA A 175 -8.05 0.57 -30.96
C ALA A 175 -6.93 1.58 -30.68
N THR A 176 -5.78 1.10 -30.19
CA THR A 176 -4.58 1.92 -29.98
C THR A 176 -4.03 2.46 -31.29
N VAL A 177 -3.86 1.61 -32.31
CA VAL A 177 -3.38 2.02 -33.64
C VAL A 177 -4.31 3.08 -34.26
N LEU A 178 -5.63 2.83 -34.28
CA LEU A 178 -6.60 3.75 -34.86
C LEU A 178 -6.70 5.06 -34.07
N SER A 179 -6.65 5.00 -32.73
CA SER A 179 -6.61 6.20 -31.89
C SER A 179 -5.41 7.07 -32.20
N MET A 180 -4.21 6.48 -32.29
CA MET A 180 -3.00 7.23 -32.62
C MET A 180 -3.03 7.81 -34.03
N ARG A 181 -3.72 7.18 -34.99
CA ARG A 181 -3.95 7.77 -36.32
C ARG A 181 -4.81 9.02 -36.24
N GLU A 182 -5.92 8.98 -35.53
CA GLU A 182 -6.78 10.15 -35.36
C GLU A 182 -6.10 11.27 -34.56
N ILE A 183 -5.34 10.92 -33.52
CA ILE A 183 -4.54 11.87 -32.75
C ILE A 183 -3.50 12.56 -33.65
N ARG A 184 -2.75 11.77 -34.45
CA ARG A 184 -1.66 12.29 -35.31
C ARG A 184 -2.15 13.08 -36.52
N LYS A 185 -3.42 12.96 -36.91
CA LYS A 185 -4.05 13.90 -37.87
C LYS A 185 -4.11 15.33 -37.32
N VAL A 186 -4.20 15.48 -35.99
CA VAL A 186 -4.26 16.79 -35.31
C VAL A 186 -2.88 17.24 -34.86
N ASN A 187 -2.14 16.37 -34.17
CA ASN A 187 -0.76 16.61 -33.73
C ASN A 187 0.17 15.53 -34.31
N PRO A 188 0.82 15.78 -35.46
CA PRO A 188 1.72 14.81 -36.10
C PRO A 188 2.88 14.35 -35.21
N ASP A 189 3.26 15.13 -34.21
CA ASP A 189 4.35 14.83 -33.27
C ASP A 189 3.87 14.11 -32.00
N ALA A 190 2.60 13.72 -31.93
CA ALA A 190 2.04 13.00 -30.79
C ALA A 190 2.67 11.60 -30.63
N LYS A 191 3.03 11.31 -29.37
CA LYS A 191 3.81 10.16 -28.92
C LYS A 191 2.93 9.16 -28.18
N LEU A 192 3.07 7.89 -28.54
CA LEU A 192 2.47 6.77 -27.84
C LEU A 192 3.35 6.33 -26.67
N VAL A 193 2.80 6.40 -25.45
CA VAL A 193 3.34 5.71 -24.27
C VAL A 193 2.45 4.49 -24.03
N GLN A 194 2.89 3.33 -24.50
CA GLN A 194 2.09 2.10 -24.35
C GLN A 194 2.52 1.33 -23.12
N THR A 195 1.60 1.17 -22.17
CA THR A 195 1.83 0.46 -20.91
C THR A 195 1.41 -1.01 -21.00
N ASP A 196 2.16 -1.87 -20.31
CA ASP A 196 1.76 -3.25 -19.97
C ASP A 196 2.56 -3.79 -18.76
N ASP A 197 2.07 -4.87 -18.14
CA ASP A 197 2.76 -5.56 -17.03
C ASP A 197 4.03 -6.27 -17.54
N LEU A 198 5.17 -5.89 -16.98
CA LEU A 198 6.45 -6.53 -17.26
C LEU A 198 6.68 -7.65 -16.24
N SER A 199 6.15 -8.83 -16.54
CA SER A 199 6.25 -10.02 -15.69
C SER A 199 7.33 -10.99 -16.14
N ARG A 200 7.72 -11.95 -15.28
CA ARG A 200 8.50 -13.14 -15.70
C ARG A 200 8.07 -14.39 -14.96
N THR A 201 7.91 -15.47 -15.69
CA THR A 201 7.55 -16.78 -15.15
C THR A 201 8.76 -17.70 -15.14
N TYR A 202 9.03 -18.28 -13.98
CA TYR A 202 10.02 -19.32 -13.73
C TYR A 202 9.29 -20.61 -13.37
N GLY A 203 9.99 -21.74 -13.40
CA GLY A 203 9.41 -22.98 -12.89
C GLY A 203 10.41 -24.11 -12.77
N THR A 204 9.93 -25.25 -12.28
CA THR A 204 10.70 -26.50 -12.34
C THR A 204 10.94 -26.93 -13.79
N PRO A 205 11.91 -27.81 -14.08
CA PRO A 205 12.14 -28.32 -15.43
C PRO A 205 10.87 -28.90 -16.09
N GLU A 206 10.00 -29.55 -15.32
CA GLU A 206 8.73 -30.11 -15.77
C GLU A 206 7.73 -29.02 -16.21
N MET A 207 7.84 -27.81 -15.67
CA MET A 207 7.00 -26.65 -15.99
C MET A 207 7.65 -25.71 -17.02
N ALA A 208 8.80 -26.08 -17.60
CA ALA A 208 9.55 -25.21 -18.49
C ALA A 208 8.75 -24.81 -19.75
N GLU A 209 7.94 -25.72 -20.31
CA GLU A 209 7.10 -25.43 -21.46
C GLU A 209 6.10 -24.30 -21.16
N PHE A 210 5.36 -24.39 -20.04
CA PHE A 210 4.42 -23.35 -19.65
C PHE A 210 5.11 -22.05 -19.22
N ALA A 211 6.22 -22.14 -18.50
CA ALA A 211 7.00 -20.97 -18.15
C ALA A 211 7.46 -20.21 -19.41
N ASN A 212 7.97 -20.93 -20.42
CA ASN A 212 8.36 -20.35 -21.70
C ASN A 212 7.17 -19.78 -22.46
N PHE A 213 6.05 -20.51 -22.55
CA PHE A 213 4.83 -20.03 -23.18
C PHE A 213 4.33 -18.72 -22.56
N PHE A 214 4.25 -18.63 -21.22
CA PHE A 214 3.83 -17.40 -20.54
C PHE A 214 4.84 -16.25 -20.73
N ASN A 215 6.14 -16.56 -20.79
CA ASN A 215 7.19 -15.57 -21.07
C ASN A 215 7.16 -15.05 -22.51
N GLU A 216 6.68 -15.83 -23.48
CA GLU A 216 6.40 -15.33 -24.84
C GLU A 216 5.10 -14.54 -24.87
N ARG A 217 4.06 -15.02 -24.17
CA ARG A 217 2.72 -14.41 -24.20
C ARG A 217 2.70 -12.98 -23.66
N ARG A 218 3.52 -12.66 -22.66
CA ARG A 218 3.60 -11.31 -22.07
C ARG A 218 3.97 -10.24 -23.10
N TRP A 219 4.63 -10.59 -24.21
CA TRP A 219 5.08 -9.63 -25.23
C TRP A 219 4.01 -9.29 -26.26
N LEU A 220 2.92 -10.07 -26.37
CA LEU A 220 1.99 -10.01 -27.50
C LEU A 220 1.42 -8.62 -27.79
N GLY A 221 1.03 -7.85 -26.76
CA GLY A 221 0.49 -6.50 -26.96
C GLY A 221 1.49 -5.58 -27.66
N TRP A 222 2.74 -5.57 -27.20
CA TRP A 222 3.81 -4.79 -27.83
C TRP A 222 4.27 -5.37 -29.17
N ASP A 223 4.32 -6.69 -29.33
CA ASP A 223 4.70 -7.33 -30.59
C ASP A 223 3.68 -7.01 -31.71
N MET A 224 2.39 -7.01 -31.39
CA MET A 224 1.34 -6.55 -32.30
C MET A 224 1.56 -5.09 -32.70
N LEU A 225 1.72 -4.19 -31.73
CA LEU A 225 1.92 -2.76 -32.02
C LEU A 225 3.22 -2.48 -32.78
N CYS A 226 4.28 -3.25 -32.53
CA CYS A 226 5.56 -3.13 -33.25
C CYS A 226 5.58 -3.83 -34.62
N GLY A 227 4.48 -4.47 -35.05
CA GLY A 227 4.42 -5.21 -36.32
C GLY A 227 5.31 -6.45 -36.37
N LYS A 228 5.59 -7.07 -35.21
CA LYS A 228 6.45 -8.25 -35.06
C LYS A 228 5.71 -9.59 -35.17
N ILE A 229 4.39 -9.56 -35.30
CA ILE A 229 3.58 -10.77 -35.48
C ILE A 229 3.58 -11.16 -36.97
N ASP A 230 4.14 -12.32 -37.28
CA ASP A 230 3.99 -13.01 -38.56
C ASP A 230 4.05 -14.54 -38.38
N GLN A 231 4.07 -15.27 -39.49
CA GLN A 231 4.01 -16.74 -39.53
C GLN A 231 5.16 -17.43 -38.77
N ASP A 232 6.28 -16.74 -38.58
CA ASP A 232 7.45 -17.27 -37.86
C ASP A 232 7.41 -16.91 -36.36
N HIS A 233 6.39 -16.15 -35.91
CA HIS A 233 6.24 -15.79 -34.51
C HIS A 233 6.04 -17.04 -33.63
N ALA A 234 6.71 -17.10 -32.48
CA ALA A 234 6.71 -18.27 -31.59
C ALA A 234 5.29 -18.70 -31.13
N LEU A 235 4.36 -17.75 -31.09
CA LEU A 235 2.97 -17.96 -30.70
C LEU A 235 1.97 -18.00 -31.87
N TRP A 236 2.43 -18.03 -33.13
CA TRP A 236 1.56 -17.99 -34.31
C TRP A 236 0.46 -19.07 -34.28
N ASN A 237 0.85 -20.33 -34.08
CA ASN A 237 -0.13 -21.43 -34.04
C ASN A 237 -1.09 -21.31 -32.87
N TYR A 238 -0.62 -20.89 -31.69
CA TYR A 238 -1.47 -20.64 -30.53
C TYR A 238 -2.51 -19.54 -30.82
N LEU A 239 -2.13 -18.47 -31.50
CA LEU A 239 -3.05 -17.40 -31.87
C LEU A 239 -4.15 -17.90 -32.82
N LEU A 240 -3.81 -18.76 -33.79
CA LEU A 240 -4.78 -19.38 -34.69
C LEU A 240 -5.69 -20.40 -33.96
N GLU A 241 -5.13 -21.21 -33.06
CA GLU A 241 -5.90 -22.11 -32.18
C GLU A 241 -6.89 -21.33 -31.30
N ALA A 242 -6.53 -20.10 -30.89
CA ALA A 242 -7.38 -19.18 -30.15
C ALA A 242 -8.30 -18.34 -31.06
N GLU A 243 -8.63 -18.84 -32.25
CA GLU A 243 -9.61 -18.27 -33.17
C GLU A 243 -9.26 -16.88 -33.75
N ALA A 244 -8.00 -16.44 -33.66
CA ALA A 244 -7.54 -15.33 -34.49
C ALA A 244 -7.36 -15.79 -35.94
N THR A 245 -7.68 -14.92 -36.89
CA THR A 245 -7.40 -15.19 -38.32
C THR A 245 -6.01 -14.70 -38.71
N ALA A 246 -5.39 -15.34 -39.70
CA ALA A 246 -4.10 -14.90 -40.22
C ALA A 246 -4.15 -13.45 -40.76
N GLU A 247 -5.28 -13.05 -41.34
CA GLU A 247 -5.50 -11.68 -41.82
C GLU A 247 -5.49 -10.66 -40.68
N GLU A 248 -6.17 -10.94 -39.56
CA GLU A 248 -6.17 -10.06 -38.39
C GLU A 248 -4.78 -9.90 -37.77
N LEU A 249 -4.01 -10.97 -37.74
CA LEU A 249 -2.65 -10.95 -37.18
C LEU A 249 -1.69 -10.20 -38.11
N LEU A 250 -1.73 -10.47 -39.42
CA LEU A 250 -0.87 -9.81 -40.40
C LEU A 250 -1.23 -8.33 -40.61
N TRP A 251 -2.47 -7.92 -40.30
CA TRP A 251 -2.87 -6.52 -40.31
C TRP A 251 -1.91 -5.64 -39.49
N PHE A 252 -1.40 -6.13 -38.36
CA PHE A 252 -0.48 -5.39 -37.51
C PHE A 252 0.89 -5.13 -38.14
N LYS A 253 1.34 -6.01 -39.04
CA LYS A 253 2.57 -5.83 -39.80
C LYS A 253 2.45 -4.66 -40.78
N ASP A 254 1.29 -4.53 -41.42
CA ASP A 254 0.98 -3.45 -42.36
C ASP A 254 0.54 -2.14 -41.66
N ASN A 255 0.15 -2.23 -40.39
CA ASN A 255 -0.41 -1.12 -39.61
C ASN A 255 0.37 -0.88 -38.30
N ALA A 256 1.68 -1.14 -38.30
CA ALA A 256 2.52 -1.00 -37.13
C ALA A 256 2.41 0.42 -36.53
N CYS A 257 2.30 0.47 -35.20
CA CYS A 257 2.29 1.68 -34.40
C CYS A 257 3.20 1.45 -33.17
N PRO A 258 4.53 1.31 -33.38
CA PRO A 258 5.45 1.09 -32.29
C PRO A 258 5.34 2.24 -31.27
N PRO A 259 5.41 1.94 -29.96
CA PRO A 259 5.41 2.98 -28.94
C PRO A 259 6.62 3.91 -29.10
N ASP A 260 6.41 5.20 -28.89
CA ASP A 260 7.50 6.16 -28.76
C ASP A 260 8.23 5.99 -27.42
N ILE A 261 7.50 5.49 -26.40
CA ILE A 261 8.03 5.04 -25.12
C ILE A 261 7.35 3.72 -24.73
N MET A 262 8.16 2.70 -24.47
CA MET A 262 7.74 1.44 -23.85
C MET A 262 7.44 1.71 -22.37
N GLY A 263 6.16 1.69 -22.00
CA GLY A 263 5.73 1.84 -20.62
C GLY A 263 5.69 0.49 -19.91
N VAL A 264 6.50 0.27 -18.89
CA VAL A 264 6.52 -1.00 -18.16
C VAL A 264 5.95 -0.83 -16.76
N ASN A 265 4.95 -1.63 -16.42
CA ASN A 265 4.38 -1.69 -15.08
C ASN A 265 5.01 -2.86 -14.33
N TYR A 266 5.46 -2.65 -13.10
CA TYR A 266 6.15 -3.69 -12.35
C TYR A 266 5.83 -3.65 -10.86
N TYR A 267 5.48 -4.83 -10.34
CA TYR A 267 5.04 -5.06 -8.98
C TYR A 267 5.90 -6.15 -8.33
N ALA A 268 5.92 -6.19 -7.00
CA ALA A 268 6.60 -7.27 -6.26
C ALA A 268 6.05 -8.66 -6.62
N THR A 269 4.84 -8.72 -7.20
CA THR A 269 4.16 -9.95 -7.60
C THR A 269 4.25 -10.25 -9.11
N SER A 270 4.93 -9.41 -9.90
CA SER A 270 5.06 -9.57 -11.37
C SER A 270 5.92 -10.78 -11.76
N GLU A 271 6.75 -11.31 -10.86
CA GLU A 271 7.52 -12.53 -11.11
C GLU A 271 6.85 -13.75 -10.46
N ARG A 272 6.66 -14.82 -11.25
CA ARG A 272 5.89 -16.04 -10.89
C ARG A 272 6.76 -17.29 -10.90
N TRP A 273 6.42 -18.25 -10.05
CA TRP A 273 7.07 -19.57 -9.98
C TRP A 273 6.03 -20.68 -10.14
N LEU A 274 6.25 -21.55 -11.14
CA LEU A 274 5.43 -22.72 -11.42
C LEU A 274 6.10 -23.99 -10.90
N ASP A 275 5.32 -24.84 -10.21
CA ASP A 275 5.83 -26.11 -9.67
C ASP A 275 4.77 -27.21 -9.77
N HIS A 276 5.14 -28.35 -10.35
CA HIS A 276 4.25 -29.51 -10.50
C HIS A 276 3.92 -30.21 -9.16
N ARG A 277 4.68 -29.96 -8.08
CA ARG A 277 4.52 -30.62 -6.77
C ARG A 277 3.53 -29.89 -5.88
N LEU A 278 2.25 -30.10 -6.13
CA LEU A 278 1.14 -29.40 -5.47
C LEU A 278 1.13 -29.51 -3.94
N ASP A 279 1.56 -30.65 -3.40
CA ASP A 279 1.61 -30.96 -1.97
C ASP A 279 2.51 -30.00 -1.18
N ARG A 280 3.46 -29.33 -1.86
CA ARG A 280 4.34 -28.34 -1.25
C ARG A 280 3.71 -26.97 -1.03
N TYR A 281 2.54 -26.72 -1.60
CA TYR A 281 1.94 -25.38 -1.67
C TYR A 281 0.54 -25.36 -1.06
N PRO A 282 0.12 -24.21 -0.50
CA PRO A 282 -1.26 -24.00 -0.05
C PRO A 282 -2.28 -24.22 -1.17
N GLU A 283 -3.49 -24.67 -0.82
CA GLU A 283 -4.53 -25.00 -1.81
C GLU A 283 -4.92 -23.82 -2.69
N ASN A 284 -4.99 -22.62 -2.13
CA ASN A 284 -5.29 -21.38 -2.87
C ASN A 284 -4.18 -20.94 -3.84
N ARG A 285 -3.07 -21.68 -3.94
CA ARG A 285 -1.98 -21.48 -4.91
C ARG A 285 -1.91 -22.60 -5.95
N ARG A 286 -2.79 -23.59 -5.86
CA ARG A 286 -2.88 -24.70 -6.82
C ARG A 286 -3.84 -24.31 -7.93
N THR A 287 -3.43 -24.54 -9.16
CA THR A 287 -4.22 -24.23 -10.37
C THR A 287 -4.00 -25.31 -11.43
N GLN A 288 -4.61 -25.16 -12.59
CA GLN A 288 -4.32 -25.97 -13.76
C GLN A 288 -4.36 -25.11 -15.03
N TYR A 289 -3.51 -25.44 -15.99
CA TYR A 289 -3.53 -24.84 -17.32
C TYR A 289 -3.42 -25.95 -18.36
N ARG A 290 -4.31 -25.92 -19.37
CA ARG A 290 -4.43 -26.97 -20.40
C ARG A 290 -4.45 -28.40 -19.82
N GLY A 291 -5.17 -28.59 -18.71
CA GLY A 291 -5.34 -29.88 -18.04
C GLY A 291 -4.13 -30.34 -17.22
N VAL A 292 -3.08 -29.52 -17.07
CA VAL A 292 -1.91 -29.85 -16.25
C VAL A 292 -1.96 -29.10 -14.91
N PRO A 293 -2.18 -29.81 -13.79
CA PRO A 293 -2.18 -29.21 -12.46
C PRO A 293 -0.77 -28.75 -12.05
N HIS A 294 -0.68 -27.57 -11.47
CA HIS A 294 0.56 -27.01 -10.95
C HIS A 294 0.28 -25.92 -9.90
N ALA A 295 1.28 -25.59 -9.09
CA ALA A 295 1.25 -24.42 -8.23
C ALA A 295 1.68 -23.17 -9.02
N ASP A 296 1.02 -22.05 -8.81
CA ASP A 296 1.41 -20.73 -9.31
C ASP A 296 1.50 -19.76 -8.13
N ILE A 297 2.70 -19.27 -7.86
CA ILE A 297 3.01 -18.46 -6.67
C ILE A 297 3.99 -17.33 -7.01
N GLU A 298 3.86 -16.20 -6.33
CA GLU A 298 4.77 -15.06 -6.47
C GLU A 298 6.21 -15.49 -6.09
N CYS A 299 7.20 -15.14 -6.92
CA CYS A 299 8.61 -15.49 -6.66
C CYS A 299 9.09 -15.04 -5.28
N PRO A 300 8.78 -13.82 -4.78
CA PRO A 300 9.17 -13.43 -3.42
C PRO A 300 8.60 -14.34 -2.33
N ARG A 301 7.50 -15.05 -2.57
CA ARG A 301 6.83 -15.91 -1.57
C ARG A 301 7.30 -17.36 -1.59
N VAL A 302 8.24 -17.73 -2.47
CA VAL A 302 8.71 -19.12 -2.61
C VAL A 302 10.22 -19.27 -2.81
N LEU A 303 10.88 -18.36 -3.52
CA LEU A 303 12.29 -18.54 -3.88
C LEU A 303 13.21 -18.15 -2.73
N ALA A 304 14.03 -19.09 -2.27
CA ALA A 304 14.95 -18.87 -1.15
C ALA A 304 15.88 -17.67 -1.41
N THR A 305 16.45 -17.62 -2.62
CA THR A 305 17.17 -16.46 -3.14
C THR A 305 16.20 -15.57 -3.91
N PRO A 306 16.03 -14.29 -3.51
CA PRO A 306 15.22 -13.33 -4.27
C PRO A 306 15.67 -13.19 -5.73
N THR A 307 14.74 -12.87 -6.63
CA THR A 307 15.05 -12.55 -8.03
C THR A 307 15.89 -11.26 -8.12
N PRO A 308 16.59 -10.99 -9.24
CA PRO A 308 17.28 -9.72 -9.44
C PRO A 308 16.35 -8.49 -9.49
N GLY A 309 15.03 -8.67 -9.57
CA GLY A 309 14.04 -7.61 -9.71
C GLY A 309 13.88 -7.15 -11.16
N ILE A 310 13.37 -5.93 -11.35
CA ILE A 310 13.02 -5.39 -12.68
C ILE A 310 14.22 -5.22 -13.62
N GLY A 311 15.45 -5.06 -13.11
CA GLY A 311 16.63 -4.68 -13.90
C GLY A 311 16.87 -5.54 -15.16
N PRO A 312 17.02 -6.87 -15.04
CA PRO A 312 17.16 -7.74 -16.21
C PRO A 312 15.97 -7.70 -17.18
N LEU A 313 14.76 -7.45 -16.69
CA LEU A 313 13.56 -7.35 -17.54
C LEU A 313 13.55 -6.05 -18.34
N LEU A 314 14.05 -4.94 -17.78
CA LEU A 314 14.28 -3.70 -18.53
C LEU A 314 15.31 -3.90 -19.63
N GLN A 315 16.40 -4.61 -19.33
CA GLN A 315 17.44 -4.92 -20.30
C GLN A 315 16.89 -5.82 -21.42
N GLU A 316 16.13 -6.87 -21.08
CA GLU A 316 15.46 -7.74 -22.04
C GLU A 316 14.50 -6.95 -22.94
N THR A 317 13.75 -6.00 -22.36
CA THR A 317 12.85 -5.10 -23.12
C THR A 317 13.65 -4.22 -24.09
N TRP A 318 14.76 -3.63 -23.63
CA TRP A 318 15.63 -2.79 -24.44
C TRP A 318 16.26 -3.58 -25.60
N GLU A 319 16.77 -4.78 -25.33
CA GLU A 319 17.35 -5.66 -26.35
C GLU A 319 16.32 -6.12 -27.38
N ARG A 320 15.09 -6.41 -26.94
CA ARG A 320 14.02 -6.83 -27.85
C ARG A 320 13.55 -5.71 -28.77
N TYR A 321 13.37 -4.49 -28.27
CA TYR A 321 12.70 -3.42 -29.02
C TYR A 321 13.61 -2.29 -29.48
N GLY A 322 14.69 -1.97 -28.76
CA GLY A 322 15.55 -0.82 -29.04
C GLY A 322 14.83 0.54 -28.93
N LEU A 323 13.74 0.59 -28.17
CA LEU A 323 12.90 1.78 -27.97
C LEU A 323 13.07 2.34 -26.54
N PRO A 324 12.89 3.66 -26.33
CA PRO A 324 12.97 4.27 -25.00
C PRO A 324 12.00 3.62 -24.02
N ILE A 325 12.41 3.44 -22.76
CA ILE A 325 11.61 2.78 -21.73
C ILE A 325 11.30 3.75 -20.59
N ALA A 326 10.07 3.72 -20.10
CA ALA A 326 9.70 4.32 -18.82
C ALA A 326 9.03 3.27 -17.94
N ILE A 327 9.38 3.23 -16.66
CA ILE A 327 8.61 2.46 -15.69
C ILE A 327 7.37 3.29 -15.38
N THR A 328 6.21 2.85 -15.88
CA THR A 328 4.98 3.63 -15.90
C THR A 328 4.09 3.40 -14.69
N GLU A 329 4.32 2.33 -13.94
CA GLU A 329 3.74 2.07 -12.62
C GLU A 329 4.74 1.31 -11.74
N ALA A 330 4.93 1.79 -10.52
CA ALA A 330 5.65 1.12 -9.46
C ALA A 330 4.97 1.41 -8.13
N HIS A 331 4.34 0.39 -7.54
CA HIS A 331 3.59 0.46 -6.29
C HIS A 331 3.75 -0.81 -5.48
N ILE A 332 3.49 -0.70 -4.18
CA ILE A 332 3.37 -1.86 -3.32
C ILE A 332 2.37 -1.59 -2.20
N ASP A 333 1.46 -2.55 -1.99
CA ASP A 333 0.63 -2.61 -0.80
C ASP A 333 1.49 -3.06 0.40
N ALA A 334 1.93 -2.09 1.19
CA ALA A 334 2.77 -2.31 2.36
C ALA A 334 2.78 -1.10 3.31
N ASN A 335 3.35 -1.32 4.50
CA ASN A 335 3.68 -0.26 5.45
C ASN A 335 4.68 0.75 4.86
N ARG A 336 4.78 1.93 5.48
CA ARG A 336 5.46 3.09 4.89
C ARG A 336 6.91 2.84 4.48
N GLU A 337 7.70 2.16 5.32
CA GLU A 337 9.11 1.86 5.02
C GLU A 337 9.28 0.99 3.78
N ASP A 338 8.35 0.07 3.54
CA ASP A 338 8.43 -0.86 2.42
C ASP A 338 7.99 -0.20 1.11
N GLN A 339 7.05 0.74 1.16
CA GLN A 339 6.77 1.60 0.01
C GLN A 339 7.99 2.43 -0.40
N MET A 340 8.69 3.02 0.58
CA MET A 340 9.91 3.78 0.33
C MET A 340 11.06 2.91 -0.20
N ARG A 341 11.26 1.72 0.39
CA ARG A 341 12.28 0.75 -0.06
C ARG A 341 11.98 0.21 -1.46
N TRP A 342 10.70 0.01 -1.80
CA TRP A 342 10.28 -0.43 -3.13
C TRP A 342 10.62 0.63 -4.17
N LEU A 343 10.21 1.88 -3.93
CA LEU A 343 10.55 2.99 -4.82
C LEU A 343 12.07 3.13 -4.99
N LEU A 344 12.85 2.95 -3.93
CA LEU A 344 14.31 2.99 -3.99
C LEU A 344 14.89 1.86 -4.85
N GLU A 345 14.37 0.63 -4.69
CA GLU A 345 14.80 -0.54 -5.47
C GLU A 345 14.53 -0.33 -6.96
N ILE A 346 13.33 0.13 -7.32
CA ILE A 346 12.96 0.44 -8.71
C ILE A 346 13.80 1.56 -9.30
N TRP A 347 13.99 2.65 -8.55
CA TRP A 347 14.81 3.78 -8.98
C TRP A 347 16.27 3.39 -9.24
N ASN A 348 16.86 2.59 -8.35
CA ASN A 348 18.23 2.14 -8.49
C ASN A 348 18.38 1.13 -9.63
N ALA A 349 17.43 0.22 -9.81
CA ALA A 349 17.43 -0.71 -10.96
C ALA A 349 17.37 0.05 -12.29
N ALA A 350 16.50 1.06 -12.39
CA ALA A 350 16.39 1.93 -13.56
C ALA A 350 17.73 2.65 -13.85
N LYS A 351 18.36 3.25 -12.82
CA LYS A 351 19.67 3.89 -12.96
C LYS A 351 20.77 2.92 -13.39
N LYS A 352 20.83 1.73 -12.80
CA LYS A 352 21.84 0.71 -13.12
C LYS A 352 21.73 0.30 -14.59
N VAL A 353 20.50 0.04 -15.07
CA VAL A 353 20.25 -0.34 -16.47
C VAL A 353 20.53 0.84 -17.43
N GLN A 354 20.18 2.07 -17.05
CA GLN A 354 20.54 3.28 -17.80
C GLN A 354 22.06 3.43 -17.95
N GLN A 355 22.82 3.18 -16.88
CA GLN A 355 24.29 3.21 -16.89
C GLN A 355 24.90 2.09 -17.74
N SER A 356 24.20 0.97 -17.94
CA SER A 356 24.58 -0.11 -18.84
C SER A 356 24.27 0.17 -20.31
N GLY A 357 23.66 1.32 -20.65
CA GLY A 357 23.48 1.81 -22.02
C GLY A 357 22.06 1.69 -22.56
N ALA A 358 21.10 1.17 -21.80
CA ALA A 358 19.69 1.19 -22.18
C ALA A 358 19.07 2.58 -22.02
N ASP A 359 18.15 2.95 -22.90
CA ASP A 359 17.48 4.25 -22.85
C ASP A 359 16.30 4.25 -21.87
N ILE A 360 16.60 4.40 -20.57
CA ILE A 360 15.59 4.50 -19.51
C ILE A 360 15.29 5.99 -19.22
N ARG A 361 14.05 6.40 -19.43
CA ARG A 361 13.61 7.80 -19.37
C ARG A 361 13.06 8.20 -18.01
N ALA A 362 12.27 7.35 -17.38
CA ALA A 362 11.56 7.72 -16.16
C ALA A 362 11.18 6.55 -15.25
N VAL A 363 10.92 6.89 -13.99
CA VAL A 363 10.22 6.05 -13.01
C VAL A 363 8.96 6.80 -12.56
N THR A 364 7.82 6.13 -12.63
CA THR A 364 6.52 6.67 -12.24
C THR A 364 6.12 6.14 -10.88
N VAL A 365 5.88 7.04 -9.92
CA VAL A 365 5.28 6.65 -8.64
C VAL A 365 3.77 6.59 -8.82
N TRP A 366 3.24 5.37 -8.69
CA TRP A 366 1.82 5.10 -8.76
C TRP A 366 1.40 4.46 -7.43
N ALA A 367 0.23 4.72 -6.87
CA ALA A 367 -0.71 5.78 -7.23
C ALA A 367 -0.55 7.01 -6.31
N LEU A 368 -0.55 8.23 -6.85
CA LEU A 368 -0.29 9.46 -6.08
C LEU A 368 -1.26 9.66 -4.90
N LEU A 369 -2.52 9.26 -5.06
CA LEU A 369 -3.58 9.35 -4.04
C LEU A 369 -3.91 7.98 -3.40
N GLY A 370 -3.03 6.99 -3.57
CA GLY A 370 -3.33 5.62 -3.20
C GLY A 370 -4.37 4.97 -4.11
N SER A 371 -4.83 3.79 -3.71
CA SER A 371 -5.77 2.99 -4.48
C SER A 371 -6.74 2.24 -3.56
N TYR A 372 -7.94 1.92 -4.07
CA TYR A 372 -8.97 1.22 -3.32
C TYR A 372 -9.28 -0.16 -3.90
N ASP A 373 -9.41 -1.15 -3.03
CA ASP A 373 -9.93 -2.50 -3.31
C ASP A 373 -9.19 -3.30 -4.39
N TRP A 374 -7.92 -2.98 -4.67
CA TRP A 374 -7.07 -3.79 -5.55
C TRP A 374 -6.73 -5.16 -4.98
N ASN A 375 -6.78 -5.31 -3.66
CA ASN A 375 -6.76 -6.62 -2.99
C ASN A 375 -7.88 -7.58 -3.46
N CYS A 376 -8.93 -7.06 -4.09
CA CYS A 376 -9.96 -7.84 -4.78
C CYS A 376 -10.10 -7.48 -6.28
N LEU A 377 -9.03 -6.95 -6.89
CA LEU A 377 -8.98 -6.55 -8.30
C LEU A 377 -10.10 -5.58 -8.71
N VAL A 378 -10.51 -4.68 -7.82
CA VAL A 378 -11.58 -3.69 -8.08
C VAL A 378 -12.88 -4.36 -8.54
N THR A 379 -13.18 -5.55 -8.00
CA THR A 379 -14.42 -6.28 -8.32
C THR A 379 -15.56 -5.97 -7.35
N GLU A 380 -15.23 -5.42 -6.18
CA GLU A 380 -16.15 -5.10 -5.11
C GLU A 380 -15.73 -3.80 -4.39
N CYS A 381 -16.67 -3.12 -3.73
CA CYS A 381 -16.39 -2.00 -2.83
C CYS A 381 -16.31 -2.49 -1.37
N ARG A 382 -15.13 -2.90 -0.90
CA ARG A 382 -14.88 -3.31 0.48
C ARG A 382 -14.29 -2.19 1.35
N GLY A 383 -13.77 -1.13 0.72
CA GLY A 383 -13.19 0.00 1.45
C GLY A 383 -11.74 -0.21 1.86
N TYR A 384 -11.07 -1.26 1.37
CA TYR A 384 -9.64 -1.45 1.59
C TYR A 384 -8.87 -0.38 0.84
N TYR A 385 -8.02 0.36 1.54
CA TYR A 385 -7.27 1.50 0.99
C TYR A 385 -5.77 1.28 1.16
N GLU A 386 -5.05 1.38 0.05
CA GLU A 386 -3.60 1.32 -0.01
C GLU A 386 -3.06 2.76 -0.15
N PRO A 387 -2.28 3.27 0.83
CA PRO A 387 -1.88 4.67 0.83
C PRO A 387 -0.82 4.99 -0.23
N GLY A 388 -0.95 6.13 -0.90
CA GLY A 388 0.06 6.66 -1.82
C GLY A 388 1.02 7.67 -1.17
N PRO A 389 1.73 8.47 -2.01
CA PRO A 389 2.39 9.72 -1.61
C PRO A 389 1.47 10.70 -0.88
N PHE A 390 0.18 10.70 -1.19
CA PHE A 390 -0.84 11.40 -0.42
C PHE A 390 -1.87 10.41 0.13
N ASP A 391 -2.07 10.44 1.44
CA ASP A 391 -3.09 9.67 2.15
C ASP A 391 -4.41 10.44 2.18
N VAL A 392 -5.49 9.84 1.65
CA VAL A 392 -6.79 10.51 1.49
C VAL A 392 -7.82 10.16 2.58
N ARG A 393 -7.43 9.43 3.63
CA ARG A 393 -8.35 9.06 4.73
C ARG A 393 -8.75 10.22 5.65
N GLY A 394 -8.01 11.33 5.60
CA GLY A 394 -8.34 12.57 6.31
C GLY A 394 -9.23 13.51 5.48
N PRO A 395 -9.65 14.65 6.06
CA PRO A 395 -10.47 15.64 5.34
C PRO A 395 -9.76 16.28 4.14
N GLN A 396 -8.43 16.20 4.11
CA GLN A 396 -7.58 16.65 3.00
C GLN A 396 -6.48 15.63 2.76
N PRO A 397 -6.01 15.44 1.51
CA PRO A 397 -4.88 14.57 1.23
C PRO A 397 -3.62 15.00 2.01
N ARG A 398 -3.11 14.10 2.83
CA ARG A 398 -1.96 14.30 3.71
C ARG A 398 -0.69 13.74 3.06
N PRO A 399 0.40 14.51 2.93
CA PRO A 399 1.64 13.99 2.37
C PRO A 399 2.24 12.92 3.29
N THR A 400 2.85 11.90 2.68
CA THR A 400 3.48 10.80 3.38
C THR A 400 5.00 10.85 3.24
N ALA A 401 5.73 9.94 3.89
CA ALA A 401 7.17 9.84 3.71
C ALA A 401 7.58 9.54 2.26
N VAL A 402 6.70 8.88 1.48
CA VAL A 402 6.90 8.67 0.04
C VAL A 402 6.89 10.00 -0.72
N ALA A 403 5.97 10.93 -0.40
CA ALA A 403 5.98 12.27 -1.01
C ALA A 403 7.25 13.06 -0.68
N SER A 404 7.78 12.92 0.54
CA SER A 404 9.07 13.52 0.91
C SER A 404 10.22 12.93 0.11
N MET A 405 10.27 11.59 -0.01
CA MET A 405 11.27 10.89 -0.83
C MET A 405 11.20 11.28 -2.31
N MET A 406 9.99 11.46 -2.86
CA MET A 406 9.80 11.93 -4.24
C MET A 406 10.45 13.30 -4.46
N ARG A 407 10.26 14.25 -3.53
CA ARG A 407 10.90 15.57 -3.62
C ARG A 407 12.43 15.48 -3.53
N GLU A 408 12.96 14.59 -2.71
CA GLU A 408 14.41 14.34 -2.63
C GLU A 408 14.95 13.78 -3.95
N LEU A 409 14.27 12.78 -4.53
CA LEU A 409 14.62 12.21 -5.83
C LEU A 409 14.55 13.24 -6.96
N ALA A 410 13.47 14.02 -7.03
CA ALA A 410 13.25 15.03 -8.05
C ALA A 410 14.29 16.15 -8.02
N THR A 411 14.81 16.48 -6.83
CA THR A 411 15.83 17.53 -6.64
C THR A 411 17.26 16.99 -6.62
N GLY A 412 17.45 15.67 -6.70
CA GLY A 412 18.75 15.02 -6.57
C GLY A 412 19.38 15.15 -5.18
N ARG A 413 18.60 15.50 -4.15
CA ARG A 413 19.08 15.56 -2.76
C ARG A 413 19.34 14.14 -2.24
N PRO A 414 20.29 13.96 -1.30
CA PRO A 414 20.47 12.69 -0.62
C PRO A 414 19.18 12.26 0.07
N LEU A 415 18.86 10.97 -0.01
CA LEU A 415 17.70 10.40 0.65
C LEU A 415 17.91 10.44 2.17
N SER A 416 16.99 11.07 2.89
CA SER A 416 17.23 11.42 4.30
C SER A 416 16.74 10.39 5.32
N HIS A 417 15.81 9.50 4.95
CA HIS A 417 15.11 8.67 5.93
C HIS A 417 15.88 7.40 6.32
N PRO A 418 16.18 7.16 7.62
CA PRO A 418 16.97 6.00 8.05
C PRO A 418 16.36 4.63 7.75
N VAL A 419 15.02 4.55 7.63
CA VAL A 419 14.32 3.28 7.32
C VAL A 419 14.74 2.65 5.99
N LEU A 420 15.30 3.44 5.06
CA LEU A 420 15.84 2.97 3.78
C LEU A 420 17.04 2.02 3.94
N GLN A 421 17.65 1.96 5.12
CA GLN A 421 18.79 1.08 5.43
C GLN A 421 18.37 -0.38 5.73
N GLY A 422 17.06 -0.64 5.88
CA GLY A 422 16.51 -1.99 6.05
C GLY A 422 16.11 -2.65 4.74
N GLN A 423 15.68 -3.91 4.82
CA GLN A 423 15.25 -4.69 3.65
C GLN A 423 13.73 -4.68 3.52
N GLY A 424 13.23 -4.56 2.28
CA GLY A 424 11.81 -4.74 1.97
C GLY A 424 11.33 -6.17 2.26
N TRP A 425 10.05 -6.37 2.60
CA TRP A 425 9.53 -7.69 2.96
C TRP A 425 9.81 -8.76 1.89
N TRP A 426 9.85 -8.39 0.60
CA TRP A 426 10.14 -9.28 -0.52
C TRP A 426 11.60 -9.81 -0.54
N ARG A 427 12.48 -9.24 0.28
CA ARG A 427 13.87 -9.69 0.48
C ARG A 427 14.10 -10.40 1.83
N ARG A 428 13.19 -10.24 2.81
CA ARG A 428 13.38 -10.70 4.20
C ARG A 428 13.31 -12.23 4.38
N PRO A 429 14.06 -12.82 5.33
CA PRO A 429 13.80 -14.18 5.80
C PRO A 429 12.39 -14.30 6.38
N GLY A 430 11.65 -15.39 6.09
CA GLY A 430 10.30 -15.64 6.65
C GLY A 430 9.11 -15.18 5.80
N ARG A 431 9.35 -14.57 4.64
CA ARG A 431 8.30 -14.09 3.71
C ARG A 431 7.50 -15.18 2.99
N PHE A 432 7.81 -16.46 3.20
CA PHE A 432 7.40 -17.56 2.35
C PHE A 432 6.02 -18.13 2.70
N PHE A 433 5.22 -18.51 1.70
CA PHE A 433 3.96 -19.25 1.91
C PHE A 433 4.14 -20.77 1.82
N ALA A 434 5.33 -21.23 1.42
CA ALA A 434 5.66 -22.62 1.24
C ALA A 434 7.13 -22.84 1.64
N LYS A 435 7.55 -24.12 1.75
CA LYS A 435 8.96 -24.45 1.98
C LYS A 435 9.83 -23.83 0.87
N PRO A 436 10.82 -22.99 1.21
CA PRO A 436 11.58 -22.23 0.21
C PRO A 436 12.22 -23.13 -0.84
N VAL A 437 12.20 -22.68 -2.10
CA VAL A 437 12.82 -23.36 -3.23
C VAL A 437 14.19 -22.73 -3.50
N ALA A 438 15.25 -23.53 -3.42
CA ALA A 438 16.57 -23.14 -3.90
C ALA A 438 16.66 -23.45 -5.40
N THR A 439 17.01 -22.44 -6.21
CA THR A 439 17.22 -22.61 -7.65
C THR A 439 18.69 -22.31 -7.98
N ARG A 440 19.26 -23.01 -8.96
CA ARG A 440 20.61 -22.71 -9.48
C ARG A 440 20.63 -21.43 -10.33
N THR A 441 19.47 -21.02 -10.84
CA THR A 441 19.25 -19.89 -11.75
C THR A 441 18.95 -18.56 -11.05
N ALA A 442 18.61 -18.55 -9.76
CA ALA A 442 18.54 -17.32 -8.97
C ALA A 442 19.95 -16.89 -8.55
N VAL A 443 20.78 -16.54 -9.53
CA VAL A 443 22.03 -15.81 -9.27
C VAL A 443 21.60 -14.38 -8.98
N ALA A 444 21.20 -14.12 -7.73
CA ALA A 444 21.33 -12.76 -7.23
C ALA A 444 22.82 -12.41 -7.38
N ASP A 445 23.11 -11.34 -8.10
CA ASP A 445 24.45 -10.77 -8.22
C ASP A 445 25.00 -10.69 -6.79
N ILE A 446 26.00 -11.53 -6.46
CA ILE A 446 26.51 -11.71 -5.09
C ILE A 446 27.02 -10.38 -4.52
N ASN A 447 27.29 -9.41 -5.41
CA ASN A 447 27.74 -8.06 -5.11
C ASN A 447 26.64 -7.11 -4.58
N ASP A 448 25.35 -7.32 -4.87
CA ASP A 448 24.28 -6.41 -4.39
C ASP A 448 23.88 -6.66 -2.93
N ARG A 449 24.34 -7.76 -2.32
CA ARG A 449 24.20 -7.99 -0.87
C ARG A 449 24.96 -6.96 -0.01
N GLY A 450 25.96 -6.29 -0.59
CA GLY A 450 26.82 -5.32 0.09
C GLY A 450 26.33 -3.87 0.01
N ALA A 451 25.55 -3.49 -1.01
CA ALA A 451 25.24 -2.09 -1.27
C ALA A 451 24.24 -1.45 -0.28
N PHE A 452 23.44 -2.27 0.42
CA PHE A 452 22.40 -1.79 1.34
C PHE A 452 22.70 -2.01 2.83
N ARG A 453 23.89 -2.50 3.17
CA ARG A 453 24.28 -2.66 4.58
C ARG A 453 24.95 -1.37 5.07
N SER A 454 24.15 -0.44 5.58
CA SER A 454 24.66 0.44 6.64
C SER A 454 25.22 -0.47 7.74
N THR A 455 26.47 -0.26 8.13
CA THR A 455 27.14 -1.08 9.15
C THR A 455 26.50 -0.92 10.54
N PHE A 456 25.68 0.13 10.75
CA PHE A 456 24.80 0.28 11.91
C PHE A 456 23.55 1.07 11.52
N PRO A 457 22.40 0.42 11.28
CA PRO A 457 21.18 1.14 11.00
C PRO A 457 20.77 1.99 12.22
N GLN A 458 20.45 3.27 12.01
CA GLN A 458 20.03 4.12 13.12
C GLN A 458 18.74 3.54 13.74
N PRO A 459 18.69 3.31 15.06
CA PRO A 459 17.56 2.63 15.69
C PRO A 459 16.46 3.60 16.13
N ILE A 460 15.31 3.03 16.50
CA ILE A 460 14.31 3.64 17.36
C ILE A 460 14.62 3.22 18.81
N LEU A 461 14.64 4.17 19.76
CA LEU A 461 14.61 3.81 21.19
C LEU A 461 13.16 3.69 21.66
N ILE A 462 12.83 2.60 22.34
CA ILE A 462 11.49 2.33 22.86
C ILE A 462 11.60 2.19 24.38
N SER A 463 10.95 3.06 25.15
CA SER A 463 10.84 2.89 26.61
C SER A 463 9.73 1.89 26.97
N GLY A 464 9.74 1.39 28.20
CA GLY A 464 8.65 0.52 28.70
C GLY A 464 8.77 -0.94 28.27
N ALA A 465 9.98 -1.50 28.29
CA ALA A 465 10.27 -2.88 27.86
C ALA A 465 9.35 -3.97 28.44
N THR A 466 8.82 -3.77 29.64
CA THR A 466 7.94 -4.72 30.33
C THR A 466 6.45 -4.39 30.17
N GLY A 467 6.08 -3.36 29.43
CA GLY A 467 4.70 -2.96 29.17
C GLY A 467 4.14 -3.53 27.85
N THR A 468 2.81 -3.55 27.73
CA THR A 468 2.10 -4.04 26.54
C THR A 468 2.54 -3.31 25.27
N LEU A 469 2.56 -1.97 25.28
CA LEU A 469 2.99 -1.18 24.13
C LEU A 469 4.47 -1.37 23.79
N GLY A 470 5.38 -1.36 24.78
CA GLY A 470 6.81 -1.54 24.52
C GLY A 470 7.12 -2.87 23.83
N ARG A 471 6.51 -3.97 24.28
CA ARG A 471 6.60 -5.29 23.62
C ARG A 471 5.95 -5.30 22.23
N ALA A 472 4.81 -4.65 22.07
CA ALA A 472 4.10 -4.57 20.80
C ALA A 472 4.92 -3.80 19.73
N PHE A 473 5.51 -2.66 20.10
CA PHE A 473 6.44 -1.92 19.24
C PHE A 473 7.66 -2.75 18.87
N ALA A 474 8.26 -3.45 19.83
CA ALA A 474 9.39 -4.34 19.56
C ALA A 474 9.04 -5.41 18.51
N ARG A 475 7.90 -6.10 18.72
CA ARG A 475 7.39 -7.14 17.83
C ARG A 475 7.11 -6.62 16.42
N ILE A 476 6.48 -5.45 16.30
CA ILE A 476 6.18 -4.87 14.98
C ILE A 476 7.43 -4.30 14.32
N CYS A 477 8.36 -3.66 15.05
CA CYS A 477 9.64 -3.21 14.50
C CYS A 477 10.44 -4.38 13.93
N GLU A 478 10.47 -5.53 14.62
CA GLU A 478 11.07 -6.76 14.13
C GLU A 478 10.42 -7.21 12.80
N ARG A 479 9.09 -7.34 12.78
CA ARG A 479 8.33 -7.74 11.57
C ARG A 479 8.53 -6.78 10.39
N ARG A 480 8.65 -5.48 10.67
CA ARG A 480 8.85 -4.38 9.69
C ARG A 480 10.33 -4.15 9.34
N ASN A 481 11.24 -4.89 9.96
CA ASN A 481 12.69 -4.72 9.82
C ASN A 481 13.11 -3.26 10.01
N LEU A 482 12.63 -2.66 11.10
CA LEU A 482 13.06 -1.36 11.60
C LEU A 482 14.10 -1.64 12.69
N ALA A 483 15.24 -0.97 12.68
CA ALA A 483 16.21 -1.10 13.76
C ALA A 483 15.65 -0.49 15.04
N TYR A 484 15.77 -1.18 16.17
CA TYR A 484 15.22 -0.71 17.45
C TYR A 484 16.04 -1.19 18.65
N HIS A 485 15.92 -0.48 19.76
CA HIS A 485 16.31 -0.92 21.09
C HIS A 485 15.16 -0.67 22.07
N VAL A 486 14.73 -1.72 22.76
CA VAL A 486 13.75 -1.61 23.83
C VAL A 486 14.50 -1.50 25.15
N LEU A 487 14.21 -0.47 25.93
CA LEU A 487 14.93 -0.14 27.15
C LEU A 487 14.05 -0.31 28.38
N THR A 488 14.61 -0.97 29.39
CA THR A 488 14.06 -1.04 30.74
C THR A 488 14.25 0.31 31.45
N ARG A 489 13.54 0.51 32.57
CA ARG A 489 13.72 1.70 33.42
C ARG A 489 15.15 1.83 33.97
N GLN A 490 15.87 0.71 34.15
CA GLN A 490 17.26 0.73 34.61
C GLN A 490 18.23 1.19 33.52
N GLU A 491 17.93 0.90 32.26
CA GLU A 491 18.74 1.32 31.12
C GLU A 491 18.46 2.76 30.68
N MET A 492 17.20 3.20 30.79
CA MET A 492 16.78 4.57 30.53
C MET A 492 15.60 4.95 31.44
N ASP A 493 15.87 5.65 32.53
CA ASP A 493 14.80 6.26 33.33
C ASP A 493 14.37 7.55 32.64
N ILE A 494 13.17 7.51 32.05
CA ILE A 494 12.64 8.62 31.25
C ILE A 494 12.52 9.94 32.02
N ALA A 495 12.48 9.89 33.35
CA ALA A 495 12.39 11.06 34.22
C ALA A 495 13.76 11.54 34.75
N ASP A 496 14.86 10.90 34.36
CA ASP A 496 16.22 11.36 34.65
C ASP A 496 16.88 11.91 33.36
N PRO A 497 17.09 13.24 33.27
CA PRO A 497 17.73 13.85 32.11
C PRO A 497 19.12 13.29 31.77
N ALA A 498 19.91 12.87 32.76
CA ALA A 498 21.25 12.33 32.52
C ALA A 498 21.17 10.90 31.95
N SER A 499 20.23 10.09 32.44
CA SER A 499 19.96 8.74 31.93
C SER A 499 19.50 8.78 30.47
N VAL A 500 18.56 9.67 30.13
CA VAL A 500 18.07 9.87 28.75
C VAL A 500 19.19 10.34 27.82
N GLU A 501 19.98 11.31 28.26
CA GLU A 501 21.12 11.82 27.48
C GLU A 501 22.12 10.71 27.17
N ALA A 502 22.48 9.90 28.17
CA ALA A 502 23.40 8.77 27.99
C ALA A 502 22.86 7.74 26.99
N ALA A 503 21.56 7.43 27.00
CA ALA A 503 20.94 6.52 26.06
C ALA A 503 20.98 7.05 24.62
N ILE A 504 20.61 8.32 24.40
CA ILE A 504 20.61 8.94 23.06
C ILE A 504 22.03 8.98 22.49
N VAL A 505 23.03 9.39 23.29
CA VAL A 505 24.44 9.45 22.85
C VAL A 505 24.97 8.05 22.51
N ARG A 506 24.61 7.03 23.30
CA ARG A 506 25.04 5.65 23.11
C ARG A 506 24.48 5.04 21.82
N TYR A 507 23.18 5.18 21.60
CA TYR A 507 22.48 4.44 20.53
C TYR A 507 22.25 5.25 19.25
N LYS A 508 22.41 6.59 19.30
CA LYS A 508 22.24 7.50 18.16
C LYS A 508 20.93 7.26 17.37
N PRO A 509 19.77 7.23 18.06
CA PRO A 509 18.51 6.93 17.40
C PRO A 509 18.07 8.03 16.46
N TRP A 510 17.15 7.69 15.54
CA TRP A 510 16.41 8.70 14.77
C TRP A 510 15.05 9.04 15.39
N ALA A 511 14.53 8.17 16.27
CA ALA A 511 13.33 8.42 17.05
C ALA A 511 13.38 7.79 18.45
N VAL A 512 12.61 8.38 19.37
CA VAL A 512 12.28 7.85 20.69
C VAL A 512 10.76 7.65 20.76
N ILE A 513 10.33 6.44 21.10
CA ILE A 513 8.94 6.08 21.37
C ILE A 513 8.80 5.88 22.88
N ASN A 514 8.05 6.77 23.53
CA ASN A 514 7.74 6.64 24.94
C ASN A 514 6.50 5.76 25.16
N ALA A 515 6.72 4.46 25.29
CA ALA A 515 5.70 3.47 25.63
C ALA A 515 5.70 3.10 27.14
N GLY A 516 6.51 3.79 27.95
CA GLY A 516 6.52 3.70 29.41
C GLY A 516 5.62 4.75 30.08
N GLY A 517 5.21 4.45 31.31
CA GLY A 517 4.42 5.37 32.13
C GLY A 517 3.67 4.64 33.24
N TYR A 518 3.00 5.41 34.09
CA TYR A 518 2.09 4.91 35.11
C TYR A 518 0.75 4.55 34.44
N VAL A 519 0.20 3.35 34.67
CA VAL A 519 -1.00 2.86 33.96
C VAL A 519 -2.15 2.42 34.88
N ARG A 520 -1.92 2.32 36.20
CA ARG A 520 -2.92 1.84 37.16
C ARG A 520 -3.83 3.01 37.56
N VAL A 521 -4.93 3.19 36.83
CA VAL A 521 -5.79 4.39 36.94
C VAL A 521 -6.26 4.63 38.37
N ASP A 522 -6.74 3.60 39.06
CA ASP A 522 -7.26 3.72 40.42
C ASP A 522 -6.14 4.00 41.46
N ASP A 523 -5.00 3.31 41.34
CA ASP A 523 -3.86 3.53 42.24
C ASP A 523 -3.27 4.95 42.13
N ALA A 524 -3.49 5.62 41.00
CA ALA A 524 -2.96 6.97 40.77
C ALA A 524 -3.51 8.00 41.77
N GLU A 525 -4.71 7.81 42.30
CA GLU A 525 -5.30 8.70 43.33
C GLU A 525 -4.49 8.65 44.63
N GLY A 526 -3.92 7.48 44.97
CA GLY A 526 -3.03 7.30 46.12
C GLY A 526 -1.55 7.55 45.83
N GLU A 527 -1.12 7.41 44.57
CA GLU A 527 0.28 7.51 44.12
C GLU A 527 0.54 8.73 43.21
N ALA A 528 -0.11 9.86 43.47
CA ALA A 528 -0.12 11.02 42.57
C ALA A 528 1.28 11.52 42.16
N GLU A 529 2.22 11.64 43.09
CA GLU A 529 3.60 12.07 42.81
C GLU A 529 4.32 11.14 41.84
N ARG A 530 4.15 9.82 42.01
CA ARG A 530 4.72 8.81 41.12
C ARG A 530 4.07 8.86 39.75
N CYS A 531 2.74 9.00 39.71
CA CYS A 531 1.98 9.17 38.48
C CYS A 531 2.48 10.40 37.70
N MET A 532 2.59 11.56 38.33
CA MET A 532 3.10 12.80 37.70
C MET A 532 4.56 12.68 37.25
N ARG A 533 5.42 12.03 38.05
CA ARG A 533 6.82 11.78 37.65
C ARG A 533 6.89 10.97 36.36
N GLU A 534 6.17 9.85 36.30
CA GLU A 534 6.26 8.90 35.19
C GLU A 534 5.49 9.38 33.95
N ASN A 535 4.28 9.93 34.13
CA ASN A 535 3.42 10.34 33.04
C ASN A 535 3.60 11.79 32.58
N THR A 536 4.10 12.71 33.40
CA THR A 536 4.25 14.13 33.04
C THR A 536 5.72 14.54 32.92
N HIS A 537 6.51 14.34 33.97
CA HIS A 537 7.91 14.76 33.98
C HIS A 537 8.76 13.96 32.98
N GLY A 538 8.60 12.64 32.96
CA GLY A 538 9.30 11.75 32.03
C GLY A 538 9.17 12.16 30.55
N PRO A 539 7.95 12.25 29.99
CA PRO A 539 7.77 12.70 28.61
C PRO A 539 8.35 14.10 28.33
N THR A 540 8.28 15.01 29.31
CA THR A 540 8.87 16.36 29.18
C THR A 540 10.39 16.28 29.02
N VAL A 541 11.07 15.44 29.81
CA VAL A 541 12.52 15.22 29.71
C VAL A 541 12.88 14.62 28.35
N LEU A 542 12.11 13.64 27.87
CA LEU A 542 12.30 13.06 26.53
C LEU A 542 12.14 14.10 25.42
N ALA A 543 11.14 14.99 25.52
CA ALA A 543 10.91 16.05 24.52
C ALA A 543 12.09 17.02 24.44
N LEU A 544 12.57 17.49 25.59
CA LEU A 544 13.74 18.38 25.65
C LEU A 544 15.00 17.70 25.08
N ALA A 545 15.22 16.43 25.39
CA ALA A 545 16.34 15.68 24.84
C ALA A 545 16.22 15.44 23.32
N ALA A 546 15.01 15.12 22.84
CA ALA A 546 14.71 14.92 21.44
C ALA A 546 15.06 16.15 20.59
N ILE A 547 14.66 17.35 21.04
CA ILE A 547 15.02 18.63 20.40
C ILE A 547 16.53 18.81 20.32
N ARG A 548 17.24 18.62 21.44
CA ARG A 548 18.70 18.85 21.52
C ARG A 548 19.48 18.00 20.51
N HIS A 549 19.00 16.78 20.23
CA HIS A 549 19.66 15.81 19.36
C HIS A 549 19.05 15.70 17.97
N GLY A 550 18.00 16.48 17.66
CA GLY A 550 17.29 16.38 16.38
C GLY A 550 16.62 15.01 16.17
N VAL A 551 16.17 14.38 17.25
CA VAL A 551 15.51 13.07 17.26
C VAL A 551 14.00 13.28 17.31
N ARG A 552 13.21 12.41 16.66
CA ARG A 552 11.75 12.48 16.74
C ARG A 552 11.23 11.88 18.04
N LEU A 553 10.27 12.53 18.68
CA LEU A 553 9.56 11.97 19.83
C LEU A 553 8.15 11.51 19.45
N MET A 554 7.79 10.31 19.86
CA MET A 554 6.40 9.85 19.98
C MET A 554 6.09 9.53 21.44
N THR A 555 4.93 9.97 21.94
CA THR A 555 4.44 9.58 23.26
C THR A 555 2.93 9.31 23.27
N PHE A 556 2.45 8.65 24.32
CA PHE A 556 1.08 8.18 24.44
C PHE A 556 0.33 8.89 25.57
N SER A 557 -0.87 9.34 25.21
CA SER A 557 -1.89 9.86 26.10
C SER A 557 -3.10 8.90 26.15
N SER A 558 -4.21 9.36 26.72
CA SER A 558 -5.41 8.56 27.00
C SER A 558 -6.65 9.38 26.72
N ASP A 559 -7.74 8.69 26.42
CA ASP A 559 -9.12 9.19 26.46
C ASP A 559 -9.55 9.77 27.83
N LEU A 560 -8.92 9.34 28.93
CA LEU A 560 -9.18 9.87 30.29
C LEU A 560 -8.69 11.32 30.50
N VAL A 561 -8.23 12.00 29.45
CA VAL A 561 -7.99 13.45 29.46
C VAL A 561 -9.30 14.25 29.36
N PHE A 562 -10.43 13.60 29.09
CA PHE A 562 -11.75 14.22 28.97
C PHE A 562 -12.65 13.95 30.19
N ASP A 563 -13.65 14.81 30.39
CA ASP A 563 -14.62 14.71 31.52
C ASP A 563 -15.85 13.87 31.18
N GLY A 564 -16.07 13.60 29.90
CA GLY A 564 -17.22 12.86 29.40
C GLY A 564 -18.52 13.63 29.33
N ASN A 565 -18.48 14.96 29.42
CA ASN A 565 -19.66 15.81 29.27
C ASN A 565 -19.95 16.13 27.79
N THR A 566 -20.18 15.08 26.99
CA THR A 566 -20.49 15.14 25.55
C THR A 566 -21.44 14.02 25.15
N ASP A 567 -22.14 14.19 24.03
CA ASP A 567 -23.02 13.20 23.39
C ASP A 567 -22.42 12.59 22.11
N ARG A 568 -21.22 13.04 21.72
CA ARG A 568 -20.46 12.54 20.55
C ARG A 568 -19.03 12.14 20.92
N PRO A 569 -18.37 11.28 20.12
CA PRO A 569 -16.95 11.01 20.27
C PRO A 569 -16.11 12.29 20.29
N TYR A 570 -15.10 12.33 21.15
CA TYR A 570 -14.13 13.42 21.23
C TYR A 570 -13.20 13.40 20.02
N VAL A 571 -12.93 14.58 19.48
CA VAL A 571 -11.91 14.83 18.44
C VAL A 571 -10.72 15.58 19.03
N GLU A 572 -9.61 15.66 18.28
CA GLU A 572 -8.33 16.19 18.77
C GLU A 572 -8.44 17.63 19.32
N SER A 573 -9.31 18.45 18.71
CA SER A 573 -9.54 19.85 19.03
C SER A 573 -10.45 20.08 20.25
N ASP A 574 -11.09 19.03 20.78
CA ASP A 574 -11.96 19.18 21.95
C ASP A 574 -11.16 19.54 23.22
N ARG A 575 -11.83 20.26 24.13
CA ARG A 575 -11.21 20.76 25.35
C ARG A 575 -10.86 19.60 26.30
N VAL A 576 -9.58 19.54 26.67
CA VAL A 576 -9.07 18.64 27.71
C VAL A 576 -9.55 19.09 29.10
N SER A 577 -10.16 18.16 29.84
CA SER A 577 -10.82 18.39 31.14
C SER A 577 -10.83 17.10 31.98
N PRO A 578 -9.69 16.62 32.48
CA PRO A 578 -9.62 15.32 33.16
C PRO A 578 -10.26 15.34 34.56
N LEU A 579 -10.92 14.23 34.94
CA LEU A 579 -11.56 14.07 36.25
C LEU A 579 -10.58 13.66 37.36
N GLY A 580 -9.71 12.67 37.09
CA GLY A 580 -8.80 12.07 38.07
C GLY A 580 -7.32 12.42 37.89
N VAL A 581 -6.48 11.94 38.79
CA VAL A 581 -5.02 12.18 38.79
C VAL A 581 -4.34 11.59 37.56
N TYR A 582 -4.73 10.37 37.16
CA TYR A 582 -4.19 9.74 35.95
C TYR A 582 -4.44 10.59 34.69
N GLY A 583 -5.69 11.00 34.47
CA GLY A 583 -6.07 11.86 33.35
C GLY A 583 -5.34 13.20 33.36
N ARG A 584 -5.22 13.83 34.55
CA ARG A 584 -4.47 15.07 34.73
C ARG A 584 -2.99 14.91 34.38
N SER A 585 -2.37 13.81 34.78
CA SER A 585 -0.96 13.54 34.46
C SER A 585 -0.71 13.46 32.95
N LYS A 586 -1.64 12.84 32.20
CA LYS A 586 -1.58 12.72 30.74
C LYS A 586 -1.83 14.07 30.07
N ALA A 587 -2.88 14.79 30.47
CA ALA A 587 -3.19 16.14 29.98
C ALA A 587 -2.02 17.12 30.16
N ASP A 588 -1.38 17.12 31.34
CA ASP A 588 -0.21 17.95 31.59
C ASP A 588 1.00 17.52 30.76
N ALA A 589 1.14 16.23 30.46
CA ALA A 589 2.18 15.72 29.58
C ALA A 589 2.00 16.22 28.14
N GLU A 590 0.78 16.10 27.59
CA GLU A 590 0.45 16.59 26.25
C GLU A 590 0.86 18.06 26.10
N ARG A 591 0.42 18.91 27.05
CA ARG A 591 0.75 20.32 27.08
C ARG A 591 2.25 20.56 27.14
N ARG A 592 2.95 20.00 28.13
CA ARG A 592 4.39 20.27 28.34
C ARG A 592 5.26 19.74 27.20
N VAL A 593 4.92 18.59 26.64
CA VAL A 593 5.62 18.01 25.49
C VAL A 593 5.44 18.91 24.26
N LEU A 594 4.21 19.31 23.94
CA LEU A 594 3.95 20.12 22.74
C LEU A 594 4.39 21.58 22.89
N ASP A 595 4.36 22.15 24.10
CA ASP A 595 4.94 23.46 24.40
C ASP A 595 6.47 23.46 24.21
N SER A 596 7.12 22.32 24.48
CA SER A 596 8.58 22.16 24.33
C SER A 596 8.97 21.81 22.89
N ASP A 597 8.33 20.78 22.33
CA ASP A 597 8.56 20.24 20.99
C ASP A 597 7.24 20.18 20.20
N PRO A 598 6.92 21.23 19.41
CA PRO A 598 5.76 21.20 18.52
C PRO A 598 5.82 20.12 17.43
N GLN A 599 6.99 19.50 17.19
CA GLN A 599 7.15 18.41 16.23
C GLN A 599 6.94 17.02 16.85
N ALA A 600 6.75 16.93 18.17
CA ALA A 600 6.44 15.67 18.84
C ALA A 600 5.09 15.11 18.36
N LEU A 601 5.02 13.79 18.28
CA LEU A 601 3.79 13.06 17.97
C LEU A 601 3.17 12.54 19.27
N VAL A 602 1.94 12.94 19.55
CA VAL A 602 1.21 12.52 20.75
C VAL A 602 0.00 11.69 20.33
N ILE A 603 -0.02 10.41 20.69
CA ILE A 603 -1.12 9.51 20.37
C ILE A 603 -2.08 9.42 21.55
N ARG A 604 -3.29 9.96 21.42
CA ARG A 604 -4.41 9.64 22.31
C ARG A 604 -5.07 8.37 21.81
N THR A 605 -5.34 7.48 22.74
CA THR A 605 -5.92 6.18 22.46
C THR A 605 -6.74 5.74 23.68
N SER A 606 -7.41 4.60 23.56
CA SER A 606 -8.44 4.14 24.48
C SER A 606 -8.31 2.62 24.71
N ALA A 607 -9.22 2.05 25.49
CA ALA A 607 -9.40 0.62 25.82
C ALA A 607 -8.64 -0.37 24.91
N PHE A 608 -7.45 -0.78 25.34
CA PHE A 608 -6.63 -1.72 24.58
C PHE A 608 -7.18 -3.13 24.60
N PHE A 609 -7.13 -3.78 23.43
CA PHE A 609 -7.24 -5.22 23.29
C PHE A 609 -6.27 -5.72 22.23
N GLY A 610 -5.93 -7.01 22.30
CA GLY A 610 -5.04 -7.62 21.31
C GLY A 610 -4.46 -8.94 21.79
N PRO A 611 -3.86 -9.72 20.88
CA PRO A 611 -3.43 -11.09 21.16
C PRO A 611 -2.09 -11.15 21.91
N TRP A 612 -1.52 -9.99 22.27
CA TRP A 612 -0.18 -9.89 22.86
C TRP A 612 -0.20 -9.48 24.33
N ASP A 613 -1.40 -9.38 24.89
CA ASP A 613 -1.69 -9.12 26.29
C ASP A 613 -2.80 -10.06 26.73
N GLU A 614 -2.44 -11.11 27.47
CA GLU A 614 -3.37 -12.15 27.93
C GLU A 614 -4.36 -11.62 28.97
N HIS A 615 -4.06 -10.46 29.58
CA HIS A 615 -4.90 -9.86 30.61
C HIS A 615 -5.70 -8.66 30.10
N ASN A 616 -5.90 -8.54 28.79
CA ASN A 616 -6.79 -7.51 28.25
C ASN A 616 -8.27 -7.84 28.54
N PHE A 617 -9.12 -6.81 28.60
CA PHE A 617 -10.55 -6.94 28.95
C PHE A 617 -11.29 -7.96 28.09
N VAL A 618 -11.09 -7.94 26.78
CA VAL A 618 -11.77 -8.85 25.84
C VAL A 618 -11.39 -10.29 26.11
N GLY A 619 -10.11 -10.57 26.33
CA GLY A 619 -9.62 -11.90 26.70
C GLY A 619 -10.25 -12.40 28.00
N GLN A 620 -10.22 -11.57 29.05
CA GLN A 620 -10.81 -11.91 30.35
C GLN A 620 -12.32 -12.18 30.26
N ALA A 621 -13.06 -11.38 29.49
CA ALA A 621 -14.50 -11.57 29.29
C ALA A 621 -14.79 -12.90 28.59
N LEU A 622 -14.09 -13.19 27.49
CA LEU A 622 -14.26 -14.44 26.75
C LEU A 622 -13.90 -15.67 27.59
N ASP A 623 -12.80 -15.61 28.37
CA ASP A 623 -12.38 -16.69 29.26
C ASP A 623 -13.36 -16.95 30.40
N ALA A 624 -13.86 -15.88 31.04
CA ALA A 624 -14.80 -15.99 32.15
C ALA A 624 -16.14 -16.54 31.66
N ILE A 625 -16.74 -15.90 30.66
CA ILE A 625 -18.06 -16.24 30.14
C ILE A 625 -18.04 -17.61 29.45
N GLY A 626 -17.00 -17.91 28.66
CA GLY A 626 -16.83 -19.22 28.01
C GLY A 626 -16.69 -20.37 29.02
N SER A 627 -16.21 -20.08 30.23
CA SER A 627 -16.14 -21.05 31.35
C SER A 627 -17.39 -21.05 32.25
N GLY A 628 -18.44 -20.29 31.90
CA GLY A 628 -19.64 -20.15 32.72
C GLY A 628 -19.43 -19.38 34.03
N ARG A 629 -18.37 -18.57 34.14
CA ARG A 629 -18.13 -17.69 35.29
C ARG A 629 -18.78 -16.33 35.07
N PRO A 630 -19.36 -15.71 36.12
CA PRO A 630 -19.84 -14.33 36.05
C PRO A 630 -18.73 -13.36 35.63
N PHE A 631 -19.07 -12.41 34.76
CA PHE A 631 -18.18 -11.33 34.37
C PHE A 631 -18.95 -10.01 34.38
N ALA A 632 -18.60 -9.12 35.32
CA ALA A 632 -19.25 -7.82 35.44
C ALA A 632 -18.58 -6.79 34.53
N ALA A 633 -19.39 -6.04 33.77
CA ALA A 633 -18.91 -4.99 32.87
C ALA A 633 -19.82 -3.75 32.96
N SER A 634 -19.21 -2.56 32.93
CA SER A 634 -19.97 -1.30 33.01
C SER A 634 -20.88 -1.13 31.79
N ALA A 635 -22.16 -0.84 32.04
CA ALA A 635 -23.12 -0.39 31.04
C ALA A 635 -23.05 1.12 30.79
N ASP A 636 -22.47 1.89 31.72
CA ASP A 636 -22.52 3.35 31.74
C ASP A 636 -21.25 3.99 31.15
N GLN A 637 -20.11 3.31 31.17
CA GLN A 637 -18.83 3.79 30.64
C GLN A 637 -18.66 3.43 29.17
N VAL A 638 -18.80 4.44 28.30
CA VAL A 638 -18.64 4.34 26.85
C VAL A 638 -17.21 4.71 26.44
N VAL A 639 -16.53 3.78 25.78
CA VAL A 639 -15.15 3.91 25.32
C VAL A 639 -15.04 3.62 23.83
N SER A 640 -13.83 3.76 23.27
CA SER A 640 -13.51 3.26 21.93
C SER A 640 -12.45 2.16 22.00
N PRO A 641 -12.78 0.90 21.67
CA PRO A 641 -11.79 -0.17 21.65
C PRO A 641 -10.64 0.14 20.70
N THR A 642 -9.43 -0.23 21.11
CA THR A 642 -8.22 -0.05 20.30
C THR A 642 -7.41 -1.35 20.22
N TYR A 643 -7.31 -1.87 19.01
CA TYR A 643 -6.53 -3.06 18.70
C TYR A 643 -5.04 -2.71 18.62
N VAL A 644 -4.27 -3.21 19.59
CA VAL A 644 -2.86 -2.86 19.78
C VAL A 644 -2.00 -3.10 18.52
N PRO A 645 -2.15 -4.20 17.76
CA PRO A 645 -1.42 -4.38 16.51
C PRO A 645 -1.66 -3.28 15.47
N ASP A 646 -2.89 -2.80 15.30
CA ASP A 646 -3.19 -1.73 14.34
C ASP A 646 -2.67 -0.40 14.84
N LEU A 647 -2.88 -0.10 16.13
CA LEU A 647 -2.38 1.11 16.77
C LEU A 647 -0.89 1.29 16.53
N VAL A 648 -0.09 0.24 16.77
CA VAL A 648 1.36 0.30 16.64
C VAL A 648 1.79 0.41 15.17
N ASN A 649 1.12 -0.28 14.23
CA ASN A 649 1.45 -0.15 12.81
C ASN A 649 1.19 1.28 12.30
N VAL A 650 0.01 1.82 12.61
CA VAL A 650 -0.37 3.18 12.20
C VAL A 650 0.48 4.23 12.89
N ALA A 651 0.78 4.08 14.18
CA ALA A 651 1.65 5.00 14.90
C ALA A 651 3.05 5.05 14.27
N LEU A 652 3.63 3.90 13.89
CA LEU A 652 4.91 3.86 13.18
C LEU A 652 4.83 4.52 11.80
N ASP A 653 3.74 4.35 11.05
CA ASP A 653 3.55 5.05 9.76
C ASP A 653 3.49 6.56 9.95
N LEU A 654 2.76 7.06 10.96
CA LEU A 654 2.71 8.49 11.30
C LEU A 654 4.10 9.02 11.72
N LEU A 655 4.88 8.23 12.47
CA LEU A 655 6.24 8.59 12.87
C LEU A 655 7.18 8.71 11.66
N ILE A 656 7.11 7.76 10.73
CA ILE A 656 7.90 7.74 9.50
C ILE A 656 7.45 8.88 8.57
N ASP A 657 6.14 9.16 8.51
CA ASP A 657 5.55 10.29 7.80
C ASP A 657 5.92 11.65 8.43
N LYS A 658 6.58 11.65 9.60
CA LYS A 658 7.00 12.83 10.37
C LYS A 658 5.82 13.66 10.87
N GLU A 659 4.66 13.04 11.08
CA GLU A 659 3.48 13.67 11.66
C GLU A 659 3.74 14.16 13.09
N CYS A 660 3.01 15.19 13.49
CA CYS A 660 3.18 15.88 14.77
C CYS A 660 1.83 16.28 15.38
N GLY A 661 1.87 16.78 16.60
CA GLY A 661 0.70 17.14 17.38
C GLY A 661 -0.06 15.93 17.89
N VAL A 662 -1.29 16.18 18.34
CA VAL A 662 -2.17 15.12 18.85
C VAL A 662 -2.83 14.37 17.68
N TRP A 663 -2.93 13.05 17.82
CA TRP A 663 -3.71 12.15 16.98
C TRP A 663 -4.54 11.21 17.85
N HIS A 664 -5.81 11.05 17.53
CA HIS A 664 -6.67 10.02 18.09
C HIS A 664 -6.55 8.74 17.25
N LEU A 665 -6.11 7.64 17.86
CA LEU A 665 -6.02 6.33 17.20
C LEU A 665 -6.84 5.28 17.96
N THR A 666 -7.99 4.91 17.39
CA THR A 666 -8.93 3.89 17.87
C THR A 666 -9.58 3.18 16.67
N ASN A 667 -10.25 2.05 16.88
CA ASN A 667 -11.02 1.37 15.82
C ASN A 667 -12.41 2.02 15.57
N GLY A 668 -12.60 3.26 16.04
CA GLY A 668 -13.65 4.20 15.61
C GLY A 668 -15.05 4.05 16.18
N GLU A 669 -15.34 2.95 16.88
CA GLU A 669 -16.69 2.68 17.37
C GLU A 669 -16.81 3.00 18.87
N ALA A 670 -17.85 3.73 19.24
CA ALA A 670 -18.18 4.04 20.63
C ALA A 670 -19.10 2.95 21.20
N MET A 671 -18.70 2.32 22.31
CA MET A 671 -19.50 1.28 22.97
C MET A 671 -19.20 1.20 24.46
N SER A 672 -20.16 0.72 25.25
CA SER A 672 -19.93 0.43 26.66
C SER A 672 -19.02 -0.79 26.83
N TRP A 673 -18.42 -0.95 28.00
CA TRP A 673 -17.66 -2.17 28.33
C TRP A 673 -18.53 -3.42 28.25
N ALA A 674 -19.79 -3.35 28.67
CA ALA A 674 -20.76 -4.44 28.54
C ALA A 674 -21.02 -4.79 27.06
N GLU A 675 -21.21 -3.80 26.20
CA GLU A 675 -21.40 -4.02 24.76
C GLU A 675 -20.14 -4.61 24.11
N LEU A 676 -18.95 -4.15 24.50
CA LEU A 676 -17.68 -4.73 24.04
C LEU A 676 -17.58 -6.23 24.39
N ALA A 677 -17.90 -6.62 25.63
CA ALA A 677 -17.91 -8.02 26.05
C ALA A 677 -18.94 -8.84 25.26
N ARG A 678 -20.16 -8.31 25.11
CA ARG A 678 -21.25 -8.95 24.36
C ARG A 678 -20.87 -9.20 22.90
N ARG A 679 -20.28 -8.21 22.23
CA ARG A 679 -19.87 -8.34 20.82
C ARG A 679 -18.69 -9.26 20.64
N ALA A 680 -17.75 -9.28 21.58
CA ALA A 680 -16.68 -10.26 21.60
C ALA A 680 -17.23 -11.69 21.70
N CYS A 681 -18.14 -11.93 22.64
CA CYS A 681 -18.82 -13.22 22.81
C CYS A 681 -19.56 -13.64 21.53
N ALA A 682 -20.35 -12.74 20.94
CA ALA A 682 -21.07 -13.00 19.70
C ALA A 682 -20.13 -13.37 18.54
N ALA A 683 -19.01 -12.64 18.38
CA ALA A 683 -18.02 -12.93 17.34
C ALA A 683 -17.27 -14.25 17.58
N ALA A 684 -17.10 -14.66 18.83
CA ALA A 684 -16.49 -15.93 19.21
C ALA A 684 -17.47 -17.12 19.22
N GLY A 685 -18.77 -16.90 18.98
CA GLY A 685 -19.80 -17.93 19.10
C GLY A 685 -20.06 -18.40 20.54
N ILE A 686 -19.83 -17.54 21.53
CA ILE A 686 -20.05 -17.80 22.96
C ILE A 686 -21.36 -17.10 23.39
N GLU A 687 -22.26 -17.84 24.04
CA GLU A 687 -23.47 -17.27 24.64
C GLU A 687 -23.14 -16.42 25.88
N PRO A 688 -23.54 -15.13 25.93
CA PRO A 688 -23.17 -14.21 27.02
C PRO A 688 -24.03 -14.41 28.29
N ALA A 689 -24.37 -15.65 28.65
CA ALA A 689 -25.32 -15.96 29.71
C ALA A 689 -24.88 -15.51 31.12
N THR A 690 -23.57 -15.38 31.34
CA THR A 690 -22.97 -14.95 32.61
C THR A 690 -22.36 -13.54 32.56
N LEU A 691 -22.67 -12.77 31.52
CA LEU A 691 -22.32 -11.34 31.46
C LEU A 691 -23.26 -10.56 32.39
N GLU A 692 -22.71 -9.87 33.37
CA GLU A 692 -23.43 -9.02 34.30
C GLU A 692 -23.23 -7.54 33.91
N GLU A 693 -24.29 -6.90 33.42
CA GLU A 693 -24.26 -5.47 33.12
C GLU A 693 -24.50 -4.68 34.39
N VAL A 694 -23.49 -3.92 34.81
CA VAL A 694 -23.52 -3.20 36.08
C VAL A 694 -23.38 -1.70 35.84
N GLY A 695 -24.02 -0.90 36.69
CA GLY A 695 -23.77 0.54 36.70
C GLY A 695 -22.43 0.88 37.36
N ASP A 696 -21.94 2.09 37.12
CA ASP A 696 -20.61 2.51 37.59
C ASP A 696 -20.44 2.42 39.12
N ASP A 697 -21.49 2.77 39.88
CA ASP A 697 -21.50 2.71 41.35
C ASP A 697 -21.24 1.29 41.88
N ALA A 698 -21.62 0.25 41.12
CA ALA A 698 -21.46 -1.15 41.52
C ALA A 698 -20.03 -1.67 41.32
N LEU A 699 -19.20 -0.99 40.51
CA LEU A 699 -17.80 -1.38 40.27
C LEU A 699 -16.84 -0.90 41.35
N GLY A 700 -17.26 0.00 42.25
CA GLY A 700 -16.49 0.44 43.42
C GLY A 700 -15.13 1.06 43.08
N GLN A 701 -15.03 1.68 41.90
CA GLN A 701 -13.80 2.22 41.34
C GLN A 701 -13.32 3.47 42.11
N PRO A 702 -12.08 3.48 42.64
CA PRO A 702 -11.53 4.64 43.36
C PRO A 702 -11.36 5.91 42.52
N ALA A 703 -10.90 5.79 41.28
CA ALA A 703 -10.71 6.94 40.41
C ALA A 703 -12.02 7.31 39.67
N PRO A 704 -12.39 8.60 39.61
CA PRO A 704 -13.54 9.04 38.83
C PRO A 704 -13.26 8.81 37.34
N ARG A 705 -14.16 8.09 36.67
CA ARG A 705 -14.10 7.84 35.23
C ARG A 705 -15.20 8.62 34.52
N PRO A 706 -14.93 9.16 33.31
CA PRO A 706 -15.97 9.76 32.49
C PRO A 706 -16.96 8.68 32.06
N ALA A 707 -18.26 8.99 32.09
CA ALA A 707 -19.29 8.11 31.52
C ALA A 707 -19.11 7.95 30.00
N TYR A 708 -18.47 8.92 29.34
CA TYR A 708 -18.24 8.87 27.90
C TYR A 708 -16.83 9.37 27.55
N SER A 709 -15.95 8.51 27.03
CA SER A 709 -14.58 8.88 26.61
C SER A 709 -14.25 8.43 25.18
N ALA A 710 -15.24 7.97 24.42
CA ALA A 710 -15.04 7.51 23.06
C ALA A 710 -14.34 8.57 22.19
N LEU A 711 -13.43 8.12 21.33
CA LEU A 711 -12.60 8.96 20.48
C LEU A 711 -12.94 8.74 19.00
N SER A 712 -13.03 9.83 18.26
CA SER A 712 -12.94 9.88 16.80
C SER A 712 -11.78 10.79 16.39
N SER A 713 -11.38 10.79 15.12
CA SER A 713 -10.29 11.65 14.63
C SER A 713 -10.78 12.59 13.54
N GLU A 714 -10.62 13.89 13.76
CA GLU A 714 -10.85 14.91 12.72
C GLU A 714 -9.71 14.95 11.69
N ARG A 715 -8.62 14.23 11.97
CA ARG A 715 -7.46 14.08 11.08
C ARG A 715 -7.54 12.86 10.17
N GLY A 716 -8.47 11.94 10.45
CA GLY A 716 -8.78 10.78 9.62
C GLY A 716 -8.84 9.48 10.41
N MET A 717 -9.78 8.60 10.04
CA MET A 717 -9.90 7.27 10.62
C MET A 717 -8.88 6.32 9.97
N LEU A 718 -7.76 6.09 10.64
CA LEU A 718 -6.62 5.35 10.06
C LEU A 718 -6.60 3.86 10.42
N LEU A 719 -7.16 3.47 11.56
CA LEU A 719 -7.25 2.07 11.97
C LEU A 719 -8.42 1.38 11.25
N PRO A 720 -8.31 0.09 10.93
CA PRO A 720 -9.44 -0.73 10.50
C PRO A 720 -10.62 -0.67 11.45
N SER A 721 -11.81 -1.05 10.97
CA SER A 721 -13.01 -1.09 11.80
C SER A 721 -12.87 -2.07 12.98
N PHE A 722 -13.63 -1.83 14.04
CA PHE A 722 -13.65 -2.72 15.20
C PHE A 722 -14.00 -4.17 14.82
N GLY A 723 -14.96 -4.37 13.91
CA GLY A 723 -15.34 -5.70 13.43
C GLY A 723 -14.20 -6.47 12.76
N ASP A 724 -13.42 -5.79 11.90
CA ASP A 724 -12.22 -6.38 11.28
C ASP A 724 -11.16 -6.73 12.33
N ALA A 725 -10.88 -5.79 13.24
CA ALA A 725 -9.89 -5.99 14.29
C ALA A 725 -10.26 -7.12 15.27
N LEU A 726 -11.53 -7.21 15.66
CA LEU A 726 -12.04 -8.29 16.51
C LEU A 726 -11.96 -9.65 15.81
N GLY A 727 -12.31 -9.72 14.52
CA GLY A 727 -12.15 -10.95 13.73
C GLY A 727 -10.69 -11.42 13.67
N ARG A 728 -9.74 -10.49 13.44
CA ARG A 728 -8.29 -10.82 13.46
C ARG A 728 -7.80 -11.22 14.85
N TYR A 729 -8.28 -10.58 15.90
CA TYR A 729 -7.98 -10.96 17.29
C TYR A 729 -8.38 -12.40 17.59
N LEU A 730 -9.63 -12.78 17.26
CA LEU A 730 -10.14 -14.13 17.50
C LEU A 730 -9.39 -15.18 16.69
N ASN A 731 -9.10 -14.89 15.41
CA ASN A 731 -8.29 -15.78 14.58
C ASN A 731 -6.89 -16.02 15.15
N GLU A 732 -6.21 -14.97 15.64
CA GLU A 732 -4.89 -15.15 16.29
C GLU A 732 -4.98 -15.94 17.59
N ARG A 733 -6.04 -15.75 18.38
CA ARG A 733 -6.28 -16.49 19.63
C ARG A 733 -6.49 -17.98 19.36
N GLU A 734 -7.34 -18.35 18.40
CA GLU A 734 -7.55 -19.75 18.02
C GLU A 734 -6.26 -20.43 17.54
N VAL A 735 -5.43 -19.72 16.75
CA VAL A 735 -4.15 -20.26 16.29
C VAL A 735 -3.18 -20.47 17.47
N GLY A 736 -3.17 -19.55 18.44
CA GLY A 736 -2.41 -19.69 19.68
C GLY A 736 -2.82 -20.92 20.47
N GLU A 737 -4.12 -21.11 20.72
CA GLU A 737 -4.68 -22.25 21.45
C GLU A 737 -4.32 -23.59 20.76
N ARG A 738 -4.51 -23.67 19.43
CA ARG A 738 -4.13 -24.87 18.66
C ARG A 738 -2.63 -25.15 18.63
N ALA A 739 -1.78 -24.14 18.79
CA ALA A 739 -0.33 -24.32 18.88
C ALA A 739 0.08 -24.90 20.24
N VAL A 740 -0.55 -24.44 21.32
CA VAL A 740 -0.35 -24.95 22.69
C VAL A 740 -0.86 -26.39 22.81
N GLU A 741 -2.05 -26.70 22.29
CA GLU A 741 -2.58 -28.07 22.27
C GLU A 741 -1.66 -29.05 21.48
N LYS A 742 -1.00 -28.58 20.42
CA LYS A 742 -0.02 -29.37 19.66
C LYS A 742 1.31 -29.57 20.40
N GLU A 743 1.75 -28.61 21.20
CA GLU A 743 2.92 -28.75 22.07
C GLU A 743 2.63 -29.67 23.26
N GLU A 744 1.44 -29.62 23.85
CA GLU A 744 1.01 -30.52 24.93
C GLU A 744 0.69 -31.95 24.45
N ALA A 745 0.28 -32.12 23.19
CA ALA A 745 0.09 -33.42 22.56
C ALA A 745 1.38 -34.08 22.03
N ALA A 746 2.51 -33.35 22.04
CA ALA A 746 3.81 -33.95 21.72
C ALA A 746 4.30 -34.75 22.94
N PRO A 747 4.53 -36.08 22.84
CA PRO A 747 5.04 -36.84 23.98
C PRO A 747 6.39 -36.27 24.40
N ALA A 748 6.46 -35.84 25.67
CA ALA A 748 7.67 -35.36 26.32
C ALA A 748 8.75 -36.46 26.32
N HIS A 749 9.59 -36.47 25.29
CA HIS A 749 10.83 -37.23 25.33
C HIS A 749 11.89 -36.45 26.09
N TYR A 750 11.90 -36.62 27.41
CA TYR A 750 13.04 -36.35 28.26
C TYR A 750 13.56 -37.67 28.87
N ALA A 751 14.84 -37.95 28.56
CA ALA A 751 15.80 -38.86 29.18
C ALA A 751 15.63 -40.39 29.07
N SER A 752 16.48 -41.00 28.24
CA SER A 752 17.79 -41.55 28.67
C SER A 752 18.72 -41.77 27.49
#